data_AF-A0A1M7MI01-F1
#
_entry.id   AF-A0A1M7MI01-F1
#
_cell.length_a   1.000
_cell.length_b   1.000
_cell.length_c   1.000
_cell.angle_alpha   90.00
_cell.angle_beta   90.00
_cell.angle_gamma   90.00
#
_symmetry.space_group_name_H-M   'P 1'
#
loop_
_entity.id
_entity.type
_entity.pdbx_description
1 polymer ?
#
loop_
_entity_poly.entity_id
_entity_poly.type
_entity_poly.pdbx_seq_one_letter_code
_entity_poly.pdbx_strand_id
1 'polypeptide(L)'
;MSHITADVRLRPIRFAFLVRPDDRRRTLEIFRVNTCLWGGKFNPIVPCFRQVPGWWDRRGHKFETAIQITNGYLDMFEPDFLVEAEPGLADGLEFDPERVLQLGDVLVRDGQDRSGGCGLSVLDLYRHLYEAEFQFVRRHKHDIVDVVPRQSAFRNFAAAVFGAFPSDEDLLYFGRAYGDAFAPERISLDGPALASLYGKSLTSALRIGHSKIEVDYHNRDDPTLFVLDATQPRDLVDFWNLRAVRPHVLPIPIQWAEELSGFCKEFVARSFRPLPGNPNGVMMHANVMFARSIPTAEIEPLYARHFRTGVPGADVRQDWYPSIWRPAPGFTVRETRPTLTAGSRTVDSEFSQESPYVRIDCVDPDFAEKYGNSNRWANVVRLRDWTFKDQLATVFPCDYRAPKFPKFEPLAATLPTTEGLVSFAKYKESRHSWRMVTGTAAINEWLKTHGITATLSDAGRATGQIIQALGGFGGVRSLAHPAIVKLLNSVTRRPISPSIQHQEFRNKLEAPLKGDHWRARNFETLVERGAVELGMKLKCSKCSSWSWYAIDRMGYRVSCALCLQEFGFPIVEPAKGAEWAYRLVGPFALPNYATGGYAASLSIRFFADVVDQGHDSNVAWSAGQELAFSPSDRIEADFILWYQRKVTFGNDYPTQLVFGEAKSFRGENAEERREIEDAFDQRDVDRMKRLATEFPGSILVFSTMKKPEELSDDEIARISKLAQWGREYVRERRKSRAPVIVLTANELFAPYSLRDAWGKLGGRHEEFANAGMIRTENLRVLADLTQQLYLNLPSYGEWLRGKWEKRAERRRARSGALAK
;
A
#
# COMPACT_ATOMS: atom_id res chain seq x y z
N MET A 1 -3.58 17.52 24.24
CA MET A 1 -2.44 17.43 23.32
C MET A 1 -2.68 16.27 22.38
N SER A 2 -2.11 16.31 21.18
CA SER A 2 -2.31 15.27 20.18
C SER A 2 -1.10 14.32 20.20
N HIS A 3 -1.34 13.02 20.08
CA HIS A 3 -0.29 12.00 20.09
C HIS A 3 -0.21 11.32 18.74
N ILE A 4 1.02 11.08 18.30
CA ILE A 4 1.32 10.24 17.14
C ILE A 4 2.26 9.13 17.59
N THR A 5 1.97 7.92 17.13
CA THR A 5 2.81 6.76 17.37
C THR A 5 3.66 6.50 16.12
N ALA A 6 4.96 6.32 16.33
CA ALA A 6 5.89 5.87 15.32
C ALA A 6 6.39 4.46 15.67
N ASP A 7 6.02 3.47 14.85
CA ASP A 7 6.60 2.13 14.91
C ASP A 7 7.87 2.09 14.04
N VAL A 8 9.04 1.93 14.66
CA VAL A 8 10.35 1.86 14.00
C VAL A 8 10.83 0.43 13.98
N ARG A 9 11.13 -0.10 12.80
CA ARG A 9 11.69 -1.45 12.61
C ARG A 9 13.06 -1.37 11.92
N LEU A 10 14.05 -2.01 12.51
CA LEU A 10 15.39 -2.17 11.94
C LEU A 10 15.43 -3.37 10.98
N ARG A 11 16.05 -3.17 9.81
CA ARG A 11 16.41 -4.25 8.87
C ARG A 11 17.73 -3.95 8.13
N PRO A 12 18.37 -4.97 7.53
CA PRO A 12 19.46 -4.74 6.58
C PRO A 12 19.00 -3.93 5.36
N ILE A 13 19.97 -3.31 4.67
CA ILE A 13 19.72 -2.70 3.35
C ILE A 13 19.35 -3.78 2.34
N ARG A 14 18.41 -3.44 1.45
CA ARG A 14 17.98 -4.29 0.35
C ARG A 14 18.55 -3.78 -0.96
N PHE A 15 19.60 -4.45 -1.43
CA PHE A 15 20.17 -4.22 -2.76
C PHE A 15 19.46 -5.07 -3.80
N ALA A 16 19.15 -4.52 -4.98
CA ALA A 16 18.78 -5.30 -6.15
C ALA A 16 19.93 -5.33 -7.16
N PHE A 17 20.52 -6.51 -7.34
CA PHE A 17 21.61 -6.70 -8.28
C PHE A 17 21.07 -6.93 -9.69
N LEU A 18 21.31 -6.00 -10.60
CA LEU A 18 20.92 -6.09 -12.00
C LEU A 18 21.99 -6.88 -12.77
N VAL A 19 21.59 -7.97 -13.43
CA VAL A 19 22.54 -8.83 -14.16
C VAL A 19 21.90 -9.46 -15.38
N ARG A 20 22.71 -9.70 -16.42
CA ARG A 20 22.29 -10.55 -17.54
C ARG A 20 22.25 -12.01 -17.09
N PRO A 21 21.16 -12.76 -17.32
CA PRO A 21 20.94 -14.08 -16.71
C PRO A 21 22.00 -15.13 -17.10
N ASP A 22 22.68 -14.97 -18.23
CA ASP A 22 23.71 -15.91 -18.70
C ASP A 22 25.16 -15.48 -18.31
N ASP A 23 25.34 -14.36 -17.59
CA ASP A 23 26.67 -13.87 -17.17
C ASP A 23 27.17 -14.61 -15.93
N ARG A 24 27.87 -15.73 -16.15
CA ARG A 24 28.40 -16.59 -15.08
C ARG A 24 29.38 -15.85 -14.17
N ARG A 25 30.25 -14.99 -14.71
CA ARG A 25 31.31 -14.32 -13.95
C ARG A 25 30.70 -13.34 -12.96
N ARG A 26 29.84 -12.44 -13.46
CA ARG A 26 29.20 -11.42 -12.61
C ARG A 26 28.21 -12.03 -11.63
N THR A 27 27.50 -13.09 -12.02
CA THR A 27 26.63 -13.83 -11.08
C THR A 27 27.42 -14.39 -9.89
N LEU A 28 28.62 -14.95 -10.12
CA LEU A 28 29.48 -15.43 -9.04
C LEU A 28 29.94 -14.28 -8.12
N GLU A 29 30.31 -13.16 -8.71
CA GLU A 29 30.72 -11.96 -7.99
C GLU A 29 29.59 -11.42 -7.10
N ILE A 30 28.35 -11.36 -7.62
CA ILE A 30 27.16 -10.99 -6.85
C ILE A 30 26.96 -11.93 -5.65
N PHE A 31 27.11 -13.24 -5.81
CA PHE A 31 27.01 -14.19 -4.68
C PHE A 31 28.09 -13.94 -3.62
N ARG A 32 29.30 -13.59 -4.06
CA ARG A 32 30.42 -13.28 -3.16
C ARG A 32 30.20 -11.99 -2.38
N VAL A 33 29.75 -10.94 -3.06
CA VAL A 33 29.37 -9.67 -2.42
C VAL A 33 28.29 -9.89 -1.39
N ASN A 34 27.23 -10.64 -1.73
CA ASN A 34 26.16 -10.95 -0.79
C ASN A 34 26.58 -11.82 0.39
N THR A 35 27.64 -12.62 0.26
CA THR A 35 28.21 -13.36 1.41
C THR A 35 28.89 -12.40 2.41
N CYS A 36 29.36 -11.25 1.94
CA CYS A 36 30.06 -10.25 2.73
C CYS A 36 29.14 -9.20 3.36
N LEU A 37 27.83 -9.26 3.10
CA LEU A 37 26.83 -8.31 3.58
C LEU A 37 25.89 -8.95 4.60
N TRP A 38 25.60 -8.24 5.69
CA TRP A 38 24.54 -8.64 6.62
C TRP A 38 23.19 -8.62 5.90
N GLY A 39 22.42 -9.70 6.01
CA GLY A 39 21.16 -9.87 5.27
C GLY A 39 21.33 -10.26 3.80
N GLY A 40 22.56 -10.41 3.28
CA GLY A 40 22.82 -10.50 1.84
C GLY A 40 22.08 -11.58 1.07
N LYS A 41 21.74 -12.73 1.69
CA LYS A 41 20.91 -13.76 1.03
C LYS A 41 19.49 -13.29 0.65
N PHE A 42 18.99 -12.17 1.21
CA PHE A 42 17.69 -11.58 0.87
C PHE A 42 17.77 -10.47 -0.20
N ASN A 43 18.96 -10.12 -0.66
CA ASN A 43 19.11 -9.15 -1.75
C ASN A 43 18.69 -9.81 -3.08
N PRO A 44 17.66 -9.33 -3.77
CA PRO A 44 17.24 -9.91 -5.04
C PRO A 44 18.29 -9.75 -6.14
N ILE A 45 18.31 -10.70 -7.07
CA ILE A 45 19.09 -10.63 -8.31
C ILE A 45 18.10 -10.50 -9.46
N VAL A 46 18.02 -9.32 -10.06
CA VAL A 46 17.03 -9.00 -11.09
C VAL A 46 17.61 -9.35 -12.46
N PRO A 47 17.00 -10.31 -13.19
CA PRO A 47 17.45 -10.64 -14.53
C PRO A 47 17.06 -9.52 -15.50
N CYS A 48 18.06 -8.92 -16.13
CA CYS A 48 17.90 -7.86 -17.13
C CYS A 48 18.16 -8.41 -18.53
N PHE A 49 17.23 -8.17 -19.45
CA PHE A 49 17.35 -8.62 -20.84
C PHE A 49 16.68 -7.64 -21.80
N ARG A 50 17.15 -7.58 -23.05
CA ARG A 50 16.54 -6.73 -24.09
C ARG A 50 15.27 -7.34 -24.68
N GLN A 51 15.21 -8.66 -24.76
CA GLN A 51 14.06 -9.44 -25.24
C GLN A 51 13.86 -10.65 -24.34
N VAL A 52 12.60 -11.05 -24.13
CA VAL A 52 12.27 -12.22 -23.32
C VAL A 52 12.85 -13.47 -23.99
N PRO A 53 13.77 -14.20 -23.32
CA PRO A 53 14.41 -15.36 -23.90
C PRO A 53 13.43 -16.53 -24.05
N GLY A 54 13.69 -17.42 -25.00
CA GLY A 54 12.82 -18.58 -25.28
C GLY A 54 12.69 -19.56 -24.11
N TRP A 55 13.71 -19.62 -23.23
CA TRP A 55 13.69 -20.46 -22.03
C TRP A 55 12.85 -19.89 -20.88
N TRP A 56 12.41 -18.63 -20.96
CA TRP A 56 11.67 -17.96 -19.88
C TRP A 56 10.32 -18.63 -19.59
N ASP A 57 9.67 -19.12 -20.64
CA ASP A 57 8.42 -19.89 -20.57
C ASP A 57 8.57 -21.15 -21.42
N ARG A 58 8.41 -22.30 -20.79
CA ARG A 58 8.64 -23.62 -21.39
C ARG A 58 7.65 -23.95 -22.52
N ARG A 59 6.53 -23.22 -22.60
CA ARG A 59 5.51 -23.34 -23.65
C ARG A 59 5.66 -22.24 -24.71
N GLY A 60 6.71 -21.42 -24.63
CA GLY A 60 7.00 -20.34 -25.57
C GLY A 60 6.04 -19.15 -25.48
N HIS A 61 5.23 -19.05 -24.42
CA HIS A 61 4.29 -17.95 -24.29
C HIS A 61 5.01 -16.65 -23.92
N LYS A 62 4.69 -15.57 -24.63
CA LYS A 62 5.19 -14.22 -24.34
C LYS A 62 4.07 -13.34 -23.81
N PHE A 63 3.75 -13.51 -22.52
CA PHE A 63 2.72 -12.72 -21.85
C PHE A 63 3.21 -11.31 -21.50
N GLU A 64 4.49 -11.16 -21.15
CA GLU A 64 5.14 -9.91 -20.81
C GLU A 64 6.27 -9.54 -21.77
N THR A 65 6.61 -8.26 -21.78
CA THR A 65 7.84 -7.71 -22.33
C THR A 65 8.98 -7.79 -21.30
N ALA A 66 10.21 -7.58 -21.73
CA ALA A 66 11.37 -7.62 -20.84
C ALA A 66 11.30 -6.58 -19.72
N ILE A 67 10.95 -5.34 -20.07
CA ILE A 67 10.81 -4.25 -19.10
C ILE A 67 9.72 -4.53 -18.06
N GLN A 68 8.61 -5.18 -18.45
CA GLN A 68 7.55 -5.57 -17.50
C GLN A 68 8.01 -6.64 -16.50
N ILE A 69 8.92 -7.53 -16.91
CA ILE A 69 9.48 -8.53 -16.01
C ILE A 69 10.44 -7.85 -15.03
N THR A 70 11.39 -7.07 -15.53
CA THR A 70 12.34 -6.31 -14.68
C THR A 70 11.60 -5.43 -13.68
N ASN A 71 10.64 -4.62 -14.14
CA ASN A 71 9.82 -3.79 -13.26
C ASN A 71 9.00 -4.62 -12.27
N GLY A 72 8.50 -5.80 -12.67
CA GLY A 72 7.76 -6.68 -11.77
C GLY A 72 8.64 -7.25 -10.65
N TYR A 73 9.91 -7.58 -10.91
CA TYR A 73 10.86 -7.93 -9.85
C TYR A 73 11.09 -6.74 -8.91
N LEU A 74 11.32 -5.54 -9.47
CA LEU A 74 11.51 -4.35 -8.66
C LEU A 74 10.27 -4.05 -7.79
N ASP A 75 9.05 -4.16 -8.33
CA ASP A 75 7.80 -3.94 -7.60
C ASP A 75 7.57 -4.99 -6.51
N MET A 76 8.00 -6.24 -6.72
CA MET A 76 7.92 -7.29 -5.71
C MET A 76 8.85 -7.01 -4.53
N PHE A 77 10.10 -6.63 -4.81
CA PHE A 77 11.14 -6.49 -3.80
C PHE A 77 11.27 -5.09 -3.20
N GLU A 78 10.86 -4.03 -3.89
CA GLU A 78 11.04 -2.62 -3.51
C GLU A 78 12.45 -2.37 -2.94
N PRO A 79 13.52 -2.49 -3.76
CA PRO A 79 14.89 -2.32 -3.30
C PRO A 79 15.20 -0.88 -2.89
N ASP A 80 16.11 -0.75 -1.91
CA ASP A 80 16.62 0.54 -1.46
C ASP A 80 17.60 1.12 -2.49
N PHE A 81 18.45 0.26 -3.05
CA PHE A 81 19.50 0.60 -4.01
C PHE A 81 19.51 -0.42 -5.15
N LEU A 82 19.81 0.05 -6.36
CA LEU A 82 20.16 -0.81 -7.49
C LEU A 82 21.68 -0.98 -7.54
N VAL A 83 22.14 -2.18 -7.87
CA VAL A 83 23.55 -2.48 -8.09
C VAL A 83 23.71 -3.04 -9.49
N GLU A 84 24.36 -2.27 -10.35
CA GLU A 84 24.66 -2.66 -11.71
C GLU A 84 25.87 -3.60 -11.75
N ALA A 85 25.66 -4.80 -12.27
CA ALA A 85 26.78 -5.69 -12.59
C ALA A 85 27.55 -5.20 -13.84
N GLU A 86 26.87 -4.44 -14.70
CA GLU A 86 27.41 -3.75 -15.87
C GLU A 86 26.78 -2.35 -15.95
N PRO A 87 27.55 -1.29 -16.24
CA PRO A 87 27.00 0.04 -16.41
C PRO A 87 25.84 0.09 -17.43
N GLY A 88 24.76 0.79 -17.10
CA GLY A 88 23.61 1.03 -17.98
C GLY A 88 22.52 -0.04 -17.96
N LEU A 89 22.55 -0.97 -16.99
CA LEU A 89 21.45 -1.93 -16.76
C LEU A 89 20.22 -1.28 -16.09
N ALA A 90 20.40 -0.16 -15.39
CA ALA A 90 19.36 0.62 -14.74
C ALA A 90 18.69 1.64 -15.69
N ASP A 91 19.21 1.80 -16.90
CA ASP A 91 18.69 2.73 -17.90
C ASP A 91 17.20 2.48 -18.18
N GLY A 92 16.39 3.53 -18.10
CA GLY A 92 14.95 3.46 -18.35
C GLY A 92 14.12 2.80 -17.24
N LEU A 93 14.71 2.50 -16.07
CA LEU A 93 13.98 2.00 -14.89
C LEU A 93 13.44 3.12 -13.98
N GLU A 94 13.67 4.39 -14.35
CA GLU A 94 13.19 5.57 -13.60
C GLU A 94 13.63 5.58 -12.13
N PHE A 95 14.82 5.03 -11.85
CA PHE A 95 15.40 5.00 -10.51
C PHE A 95 16.26 6.24 -10.26
N ASP A 96 16.27 6.71 -9.02
CA ASP A 96 17.11 7.81 -8.57
C ASP A 96 18.60 7.47 -8.79
N PRO A 97 19.35 8.24 -9.60
CA PRO A 97 20.75 7.96 -9.91
C PRO A 97 21.67 7.90 -8.69
N GLU A 98 21.36 8.65 -7.61
CA GLU A 98 22.15 8.61 -6.37
C GLU A 98 22.03 7.26 -5.63
N ARG A 99 21.06 6.43 -6.02
CA ARG A 99 20.84 5.09 -5.46
C ARG A 99 21.12 3.97 -6.46
N VAL A 100 21.84 4.27 -7.53
CA VAL A 100 22.37 3.28 -8.48
C VAL A 100 23.88 3.17 -8.27
N LEU A 101 24.34 1.99 -7.85
CA LEU A 101 25.73 1.68 -7.53
C LEU A 101 26.33 0.76 -8.60
N GLN A 102 27.64 0.75 -8.79
CA GLN A 102 28.31 -0.34 -9.51
C GLN A 102 28.66 -1.46 -8.54
N LEU A 103 28.73 -2.70 -9.05
CA LEU A 103 29.07 -3.88 -8.25
C LEU A 103 30.37 -3.74 -7.46
N GLY A 104 31.37 -3.08 -8.05
CA GLY A 104 32.67 -2.84 -7.42
C GLY A 104 32.64 -1.84 -6.26
N ASP A 105 31.59 -1.02 -6.13
CA ASP A 105 31.49 0.06 -5.14
C ASP A 105 30.82 -0.40 -3.84
N VAL A 106 30.28 -1.62 -3.80
CA VAL A 106 29.50 -2.11 -2.65
C VAL A 106 30.41 -2.45 -1.46
N LEU A 107 31.55 -3.11 -1.72
CA LEU A 107 32.51 -3.52 -0.69
C LEU A 107 33.67 -2.53 -0.62
N VAL A 108 34.18 -2.31 0.59
CA VAL A 108 35.42 -1.55 0.82
C VAL A 108 36.61 -2.40 0.39
N ARG A 109 37.56 -1.82 -0.35
CA ARG A 109 38.82 -2.47 -0.72
C ARG A 109 39.92 -2.12 0.29
N ASP A 110 40.76 -3.09 0.63
CA ASP A 110 41.88 -2.92 1.57
C ASP A 110 42.83 -1.80 1.08
N GLY A 111 43.28 -0.95 2.01
CA GLY A 111 44.05 0.26 1.69
C GLY A 111 43.23 1.51 1.32
N GLN A 112 41.90 1.41 1.19
CA GLN A 112 41.02 2.59 1.16
C GLN A 112 40.58 2.99 2.58
N ASP A 113 40.24 4.27 2.79
CA ASP A 113 39.58 4.69 4.02
C ASP A 113 38.34 3.83 4.26
N ARG A 114 38.14 3.40 5.52
CA ARG A 114 37.07 2.47 5.95
C ARG A 114 35.62 2.95 5.70
N SER A 115 35.43 4.05 4.96
CA SER A 115 34.16 4.73 4.73
C SER A 115 33.65 4.70 3.28
N GLY A 116 34.18 3.83 2.41
CA GLY A 116 33.84 3.79 0.97
C GLY A 116 32.67 2.88 0.54
N GLY A 117 32.36 1.82 1.29
CA GLY A 117 31.35 0.82 0.89
C GLY A 117 29.91 1.22 1.22
N CYS A 118 28.95 0.39 0.83
CA CYS A 118 27.52 0.58 1.08
C CYS A 118 26.90 -0.64 1.78
N GLY A 119 26.06 -0.41 2.81
CA GLY A 119 25.48 -1.48 3.62
C GLY A 119 26.39 -1.96 4.75
N LEU A 120 25.83 -2.76 5.68
CA LEU A 120 26.55 -3.29 6.82
C LEU A 120 27.34 -4.56 6.45
N SER A 121 28.66 -4.49 6.68
CA SER A 121 29.57 -5.63 6.51
C SER A 121 29.32 -6.72 7.54
N VAL A 122 29.49 -7.99 7.15
CA VAL A 122 29.47 -9.12 8.08
C VAL A 122 30.63 -9.13 9.08
N LEU A 123 31.68 -8.33 8.88
CA LEU A 123 32.83 -8.30 9.80
C LEU A 123 32.43 -7.89 11.23
N ASP A 124 31.56 -6.89 11.36
CA ASP A 124 31.04 -6.45 12.67
C ASP A 124 30.32 -7.60 13.38
N LEU A 125 29.52 -8.36 12.60
CA LEU A 125 28.80 -9.53 13.08
C LEU A 125 29.74 -10.67 13.46
N TYR A 126 30.77 -10.96 12.65
CA TYR A 126 31.73 -12.02 12.93
C TYR A 126 32.49 -11.76 14.22
N ARG A 127 32.98 -10.52 14.42
CA ARG A 127 33.63 -10.13 15.67
C ARG A 127 32.68 -10.28 16.86
N HIS A 128 31.44 -9.80 16.75
CA HIS A 128 30.46 -9.91 17.83
C HIS A 128 30.16 -11.37 18.17
N LEU A 129 29.90 -12.23 17.19
CA LEU A 129 29.64 -13.66 17.43
C LEU A 129 30.88 -14.35 18.02
N TYR A 130 32.08 -14.01 17.55
CA TYR A 130 33.32 -14.53 18.13
C TYR A 130 33.44 -14.18 19.61
N GLU A 131 33.28 -12.91 19.96
CA GLU A 131 33.36 -12.41 21.34
C GLU A 131 32.22 -12.95 22.21
N ALA A 132 31.00 -13.04 21.70
CA ALA A 132 29.84 -13.47 22.49
C ALA A 132 29.75 -14.99 22.66
N GLU A 133 30.13 -15.76 21.64
CA GLU A 133 29.79 -17.19 21.56
C GLU A 133 31.02 -18.10 21.38
N PHE A 134 32.02 -17.72 20.58
CA PHE A 134 33.08 -18.65 20.14
C PHE A 134 34.44 -18.47 20.82
N GLN A 135 34.70 -17.38 21.54
CA GLN A 135 36.01 -17.12 22.17
C GLN A 135 36.39 -18.17 23.24
N PHE A 136 35.40 -18.77 23.91
CA PHE A 136 35.60 -19.76 24.98
C PHE A 136 35.22 -21.19 24.58
N VAL A 137 34.64 -21.39 23.39
CA VAL A 137 34.37 -22.73 22.85
C VAL A 137 35.68 -23.29 22.31
N ARG A 138 35.97 -24.57 22.58
CA ARG A 138 37.13 -25.24 21.95
C ARG A 138 37.00 -25.10 20.44
N ARG A 139 37.94 -24.40 19.78
CA ARG A 139 38.00 -24.01 18.34
C ARG A 139 37.73 -25.13 17.29
N HIS A 140 37.46 -26.36 17.72
CA HIS A 140 37.28 -27.54 16.85
C HIS A 140 35.98 -28.32 17.10
N LYS A 141 35.01 -27.78 17.85
CA LYS A 141 33.70 -28.42 18.10
C LYS A 141 32.52 -27.48 17.82
N HIS A 142 32.39 -27.00 16.59
CA HIS A 142 31.17 -26.31 16.14
C HIS A 142 30.79 -26.71 14.72
N ASP A 143 29.50 -26.59 14.40
CA ASP A 143 28.89 -27.02 13.14
C ASP A 143 29.07 -25.98 11.99
N ILE A 144 30.18 -25.25 11.99
CA ILE A 144 30.48 -24.18 11.01
C ILE A 144 31.39 -24.72 9.91
N VAL A 145 31.02 -24.47 8.65
CA VAL A 145 31.66 -25.08 7.47
C VAL A 145 32.03 -24.09 6.36
N ASP A 146 33.15 -24.33 5.70
CA ASP A 146 33.56 -23.70 4.43
C ASP A 146 33.42 -24.72 3.30
N VAL A 147 32.47 -24.49 2.40
CA VAL A 147 32.12 -25.45 1.35
C VAL A 147 32.77 -25.03 0.03
N VAL A 148 33.72 -25.84 -0.44
CA VAL A 148 34.48 -25.57 -1.67
C VAL A 148 34.14 -26.64 -2.71
N PRO A 149 33.80 -26.27 -3.96
CA PRO A 149 33.46 -27.25 -4.99
C PRO A 149 34.68 -28.08 -5.39
N ARG A 150 34.50 -29.41 -5.49
CA ARG A 150 35.54 -30.32 -5.98
C ARG A 150 35.90 -30.03 -7.44
N GLN A 151 34.90 -29.67 -8.25
CA GLN A 151 35.07 -29.29 -9.64
C GLN A 151 34.72 -27.82 -9.85
N SER A 152 35.54 -27.11 -10.62
CA SER A 152 35.39 -25.66 -10.84
C SER A 152 34.05 -25.26 -11.47
N ALA A 153 33.40 -26.16 -12.21
CA ALA A 153 32.08 -25.93 -12.83
C ALA A 153 30.97 -25.61 -11.80
N PHE A 154 31.11 -26.05 -10.54
CA PHE A 154 30.10 -25.85 -9.49
C PHE A 154 30.41 -24.68 -8.55
N ARG A 155 31.37 -23.79 -8.89
CA ARG A 155 31.70 -22.60 -8.10
C ARG A 155 30.51 -21.69 -7.84
N ASN A 156 29.73 -21.40 -8.87
CA ASN A 156 28.55 -20.56 -8.72
C ASN A 156 27.48 -21.23 -7.84
N PHE A 157 27.30 -22.54 -7.99
CA PHE A 157 26.36 -23.29 -7.17
C PHE A 157 26.77 -23.29 -5.70
N ALA A 158 28.04 -23.62 -5.38
CA ALA A 158 28.54 -23.58 -4.02
C ALA A 158 28.38 -22.19 -3.38
N ALA A 159 28.74 -21.12 -4.12
CA ALA A 159 28.58 -19.74 -3.69
C ALA A 159 27.11 -19.35 -3.47
N ALA A 160 26.20 -19.79 -4.35
CA ALA A 160 24.77 -19.52 -4.22
C ALA A 160 24.20 -20.17 -2.96
N VAL A 161 24.57 -21.43 -2.66
CA VAL A 161 23.98 -22.20 -1.56
C VAL A 161 24.61 -21.88 -0.21
N PHE A 162 25.95 -21.91 -0.13
CA PHE A 162 26.69 -21.85 1.13
C PHE A 162 27.40 -20.50 1.34
N GLY A 163 27.56 -19.72 0.29
CA GLY A 163 28.37 -18.51 0.28
C GLY A 163 29.79 -18.77 -0.21
N ALA A 164 30.44 -17.71 -0.69
CA ALA A 164 31.85 -17.73 -1.06
C ALA A 164 32.41 -16.32 -0.89
N PHE A 165 33.72 -16.18 -0.70
CA PHE A 165 34.36 -14.88 -0.55
C PHE A 165 34.98 -14.40 -1.88
N PRO A 166 35.17 -13.07 -2.03
CA PRO A 166 35.95 -12.49 -3.13
C PRO A 166 37.34 -13.09 -3.24
N SER A 167 37.89 -13.08 -4.45
CA SER A 167 39.25 -13.58 -4.75
C SER A 167 40.24 -12.46 -5.11
N ASP A 168 39.78 -11.21 -5.17
CA ASP A 168 40.64 -10.05 -5.40
C ASP A 168 41.52 -9.84 -4.16
N GLU A 169 42.81 -9.52 -4.37
CA GLU A 169 43.82 -9.44 -3.30
C GLU A 169 43.41 -8.49 -2.16
N ASP A 170 42.82 -7.35 -2.52
CA ASP A 170 42.32 -6.30 -1.63
C ASP A 170 40.96 -6.61 -0.97
N LEU A 171 40.37 -7.76 -1.26
CA LEU A 171 39.13 -8.25 -0.63
C LEU A 171 39.31 -9.60 0.07
N LEU A 172 40.51 -10.20 0.03
CA LEU A 172 40.82 -11.49 0.68
C LEU A 172 40.60 -11.46 2.20
N TYR A 173 40.61 -10.27 2.81
CA TYR A 173 40.41 -10.11 4.25
C TYR A 173 39.05 -10.62 4.74
N PHE A 174 38.00 -10.63 3.89
CA PHE A 174 36.69 -11.18 4.28
C PHE A 174 36.76 -12.68 4.58
N GLY A 175 37.39 -13.45 3.69
CA GLY A 175 37.56 -14.90 3.88
C GLY A 175 38.50 -15.21 5.04
N ARG A 176 39.56 -14.42 5.22
CA ARG A 176 40.47 -14.54 6.37
C ARG A 176 39.73 -14.30 7.69
N ALA A 177 38.96 -13.22 7.79
CA ALA A 177 38.19 -12.90 8.98
C ALA A 177 37.19 -14.01 9.35
N TYR A 178 36.54 -14.62 8.35
CA TYR A 178 35.66 -15.79 8.59
C TYR A 178 36.43 -16.98 9.15
N GLY A 179 37.60 -17.29 8.56
CA GLY A 179 38.48 -18.36 9.03
C GLY A 179 39.01 -18.12 10.43
N ASP A 180 39.41 -16.89 10.74
CA ASP A 180 39.97 -16.50 12.03
C ASP A 180 38.91 -16.51 13.14
N ALA A 181 37.69 -16.04 12.84
CA ALA A 181 36.59 -16.01 13.79
C ALA A 181 36.03 -17.40 14.10
N PHE A 182 35.93 -18.28 13.10
CA PHE A 182 35.16 -19.51 13.24
C PHE A 182 35.90 -20.79 12.90
N ALA A 183 37.18 -20.79 12.51
CA ALA A 183 37.95 -21.99 12.18
C ALA A 183 37.12 -23.10 11.46
N PRO A 184 36.43 -22.79 10.36
CA PRO A 184 35.38 -23.64 9.79
C PRO A 184 35.93 -24.97 9.27
N GLU A 185 35.15 -26.05 9.39
CA GLU A 185 35.48 -27.32 8.75
C GLU A 185 35.36 -27.16 7.22
N ARG A 186 36.44 -27.51 6.51
CA ARG A 186 36.45 -27.40 5.05
C ARG A 186 35.89 -28.66 4.40
N ILE A 187 34.79 -28.51 3.66
CA ILE A 187 34.11 -29.61 2.98
C ILE A 187 34.29 -29.47 1.47
N SER A 188 34.80 -30.52 0.84
CA SER A 188 34.86 -30.64 -0.62
C SER A 188 33.50 -31.08 -1.16
N LEU A 189 32.82 -30.20 -1.91
CA LEU A 189 31.47 -30.43 -2.39
C LEU A 189 31.42 -31.33 -3.64
N ASP A 190 30.68 -32.42 -3.50
CA ASP A 190 30.13 -33.32 -4.52
C ASP A 190 28.71 -33.80 -4.08
N GLY A 191 28.07 -34.69 -4.82
CA GLY A 191 26.70 -35.14 -4.52
C GLY A 191 26.52 -35.79 -3.14
N PRO A 192 27.35 -36.77 -2.75
CA PRO A 192 27.30 -37.35 -1.41
C PRO A 192 27.55 -36.33 -0.29
N ALA A 193 28.51 -35.41 -0.48
CA ALA A 193 28.74 -34.34 0.48
C ALA A 193 27.51 -33.42 0.61
N LEU A 194 26.84 -33.08 -0.51
CA LEU A 194 25.62 -32.27 -0.49
C LEU A 194 24.47 -32.95 0.27
N ALA A 195 24.27 -34.27 0.07
CA ALA A 195 23.28 -35.03 0.82
C ALA A 195 23.55 -34.96 2.34
N SER A 196 24.82 -35.09 2.74
CA SER A 196 25.24 -34.97 4.14
C SER A 196 25.01 -33.56 4.69
N LEU A 197 25.33 -32.53 3.90
CA LEU A 197 25.14 -31.12 4.27
C LEU A 197 23.66 -30.78 4.49
N TYR A 198 22.74 -31.36 3.71
CA TYR A 198 21.30 -31.16 3.92
C TYR A 198 20.72 -31.97 5.07
N GLY A 199 21.30 -33.15 5.37
CA GLY A 199 20.89 -33.97 6.51
C GLY A 199 21.38 -33.46 7.86
N LYS A 200 22.43 -32.63 7.89
CA LYS A 200 23.02 -32.07 9.11
C LYS A 200 22.63 -30.59 9.28
N SER A 201 22.50 -30.13 10.52
CA SER A 201 22.20 -28.72 10.84
C SER A 201 23.44 -27.81 10.77
N LEU A 202 24.22 -27.91 9.69
CA LEU A 202 25.47 -27.16 9.52
C LEU A 202 25.21 -25.69 9.14
N THR A 203 26.18 -24.83 9.46
CA THR A 203 26.11 -23.38 9.27
C THR A 203 27.26 -22.90 8.39
N SER A 204 26.94 -22.33 7.23
CA SER A 204 27.93 -21.76 6.30
C SER A 204 28.05 -20.23 6.45
N ALA A 205 29.04 -19.64 5.78
CA ALA A 205 29.25 -18.19 5.77
C ALA A 205 28.00 -17.38 5.41
N LEU A 206 27.28 -17.80 4.36
CA LEU A 206 26.04 -17.13 3.94
C LEU A 206 24.92 -17.23 4.99
N ARG A 207 24.85 -18.35 5.73
CA ARG A 207 23.87 -18.54 6.80
C ARG A 207 24.21 -17.69 8.03
N ILE A 208 25.49 -17.54 8.35
CA ILE A 208 25.95 -16.66 9.45
C ILE A 208 25.62 -15.20 9.15
N GLY A 209 25.72 -14.76 7.88
CA GLY A 209 25.33 -13.40 7.48
C GLY A 209 23.86 -13.05 7.72
N HIS A 210 23.03 -14.03 8.11
CA HIS A 210 21.62 -13.87 8.49
C HIS A 210 21.36 -13.93 10.00
N SER A 211 22.38 -14.12 10.83
CA SER A 211 22.22 -14.09 12.28
C SER A 211 21.62 -12.75 12.74
N LYS A 212 20.84 -12.80 13.83
CA LYS A 212 20.12 -11.65 14.42
C LYS A 212 19.01 -11.06 13.52
N ILE A 213 18.58 -11.76 12.47
CA ILE A 213 17.44 -11.36 11.63
C ILE A 213 16.30 -12.36 11.83
N GLU A 214 15.16 -11.87 12.30
CA GLU A 214 13.88 -12.56 12.23
C GLU A 214 13.24 -12.35 10.86
N VAL A 215 12.68 -13.42 10.30
CA VAL A 215 12.17 -13.45 8.94
C VAL A 215 10.73 -13.91 8.97
N ASP A 216 9.81 -13.04 8.54
CA ASP A 216 8.41 -13.38 8.34
C ASP A 216 8.10 -13.43 6.84
N TYR A 217 7.80 -14.63 6.33
CA TYR A 217 7.46 -14.86 4.93
C TYR A 217 5.98 -14.59 4.62
N HIS A 218 5.13 -14.31 5.62
CA HIS A 218 3.69 -14.02 5.49
C HIS A 218 2.83 -15.16 4.92
N ASN A 219 3.45 -16.29 4.60
CA ASN A 219 2.77 -17.48 4.11
C ASN A 219 3.47 -18.74 4.65
N ARG A 220 2.69 -19.82 4.81
CA ARG A 220 3.21 -21.15 5.14
C ARG A 220 3.28 -21.97 3.86
N ASP A 221 4.30 -21.70 3.05
CA ASP A 221 4.58 -22.53 1.88
C ASP A 221 5.16 -23.88 2.30
N ASP A 222 4.76 -24.92 1.57
CA ASP A 222 5.32 -26.25 1.69
C ASP A 222 6.82 -26.25 1.32
N PRO A 223 7.66 -27.02 2.03
CA PRO A 223 9.07 -27.17 1.69
C PRO A 223 9.26 -27.58 0.23
N THR A 224 10.34 -27.11 -0.39
CA THR A 224 10.54 -27.26 -1.84
C THR A 224 11.91 -27.83 -2.16
N LEU A 225 11.94 -28.91 -2.94
CA LEU A 225 13.13 -29.38 -3.66
C LEU A 225 13.15 -28.70 -5.04
N PHE A 226 14.02 -27.70 -5.21
CA PHE A 226 14.15 -26.97 -6.47
C PHE A 226 15.20 -27.62 -7.37
N VAL A 227 14.74 -28.44 -8.30
CA VAL A 227 15.56 -29.20 -9.27
C VAL A 227 16.07 -28.25 -10.35
N LEU A 228 17.39 -28.15 -10.50
CA LEU A 228 18.03 -27.13 -11.33
C LEU A 228 19.32 -27.62 -12.01
N ASP A 229 19.75 -26.96 -13.07
CA ASP A 229 21.09 -27.14 -13.64
C ASP A 229 22.10 -26.25 -12.91
N ALA A 230 22.96 -26.87 -12.09
CA ALA A 230 23.91 -26.15 -11.23
C ALA A 230 25.05 -25.47 -11.99
N THR A 231 25.18 -25.74 -13.29
CA THR A 231 26.18 -25.12 -14.16
C THR A 231 25.66 -23.88 -14.89
N GLN A 232 24.35 -23.64 -14.83
CA GLN A 232 23.67 -22.54 -15.52
C GLN A 232 23.41 -21.36 -14.56
N PRO A 233 23.97 -20.17 -14.79
CA PRO A 233 23.78 -19.03 -13.89
C PRO A 233 22.31 -18.61 -13.76
N ARG A 234 21.51 -18.69 -14.84
CA ARG A 234 20.07 -18.36 -14.83
C ARG A 234 19.26 -19.17 -13.82
N ASP A 235 19.58 -20.45 -13.65
CA ASP A 235 18.91 -21.33 -12.68
C ASP A 235 19.28 -20.98 -11.24
N LEU A 236 20.52 -20.53 -11.04
CA LEU A 236 21.01 -20.07 -9.75
C LEU A 236 20.40 -18.71 -9.36
N VAL A 237 20.15 -17.83 -10.33
CA VAL A 237 19.38 -16.59 -10.13
C VAL A 237 17.93 -16.90 -9.74
N ASP A 238 17.30 -17.86 -10.40
CA ASP A 238 15.95 -18.33 -10.05
C ASP A 238 15.88 -18.88 -8.63
N PHE A 239 16.84 -19.75 -8.28
CA PHE A 239 16.97 -20.30 -6.93
C PHE A 239 17.19 -19.19 -5.90
N TRP A 240 18.09 -18.24 -6.18
CA TRP A 240 18.44 -17.16 -5.26
C TRP A 240 17.23 -16.28 -4.93
N ASN A 241 16.41 -15.93 -5.92
CA ASN A 241 15.20 -15.16 -5.68
C ASN A 241 14.09 -15.99 -5.02
N LEU A 242 13.94 -17.27 -5.41
CA LEU A 242 12.91 -18.15 -4.86
C LEU A 242 13.09 -18.38 -3.36
N ARG A 243 14.32 -18.69 -2.93
CA ARG A 243 14.64 -18.88 -1.49
C ARG A 243 14.57 -17.59 -0.67
N ALA A 244 14.56 -16.42 -1.32
CA ALA A 244 14.42 -15.14 -0.65
C ALA A 244 12.94 -14.84 -0.35
N VAL A 245 11.99 -15.42 -1.10
CA VAL A 245 10.55 -15.20 -0.91
C VAL A 245 9.82 -16.41 -0.34
N ARG A 246 10.44 -17.59 -0.32
CA ARG A 246 9.89 -18.81 0.28
C ARG A 246 10.81 -19.43 1.31
N PRO A 247 10.26 -19.95 2.43
CA PRO A 247 11.04 -20.73 3.38
C PRO A 247 11.38 -22.11 2.80
N HIS A 248 12.43 -22.75 3.34
CA HIS A 248 12.75 -24.17 3.11
C HIS A 248 12.90 -24.63 1.65
N VAL A 249 13.51 -23.80 0.80
CA VAL A 249 13.88 -24.16 -0.58
C VAL A 249 15.28 -24.79 -0.61
N LEU A 250 15.38 -26.06 -0.99
CA LEU A 250 16.64 -26.79 -1.19
C LEU A 250 16.92 -27.00 -2.68
N PRO A 251 18.04 -26.53 -3.22
CA PRO A 251 18.37 -26.75 -4.62
C PRO A 251 18.94 -28.15 -4.84
N ILE A 252 18.45 -28.84 -5.87
CA ILE A 252 18.89 -30.19 -6.25
C ILE A 252 19.52 -30.13 -7.66
N PRO A 253 20.86 -30.20 -7.76
CA PRO A 253 21.55 -30.26 -9.05
C PRO A 253 21.16 -31.50 -9.83
N ILE A 254 20.74 -31.35 -11.08
CA ILE A 254 20.48 -32.49 -11.98
C ILE A 254 21.73 -33.37 -12.16
N GLN A 255 22.92 -32.77 -12.07
CA GLN A 255 24.20 -33.46 -12.16
C GLN A 255 24.43 -34.47 -11.03
N TRP A 256 23.75 -34.30 -9.89
CA TRP A 256 23.87 -35.15 -8.69
C TRP A 256 22.53 -35.78 -8.30
N ALA A 257 21.52 -35.75 -9.17
CA ALA A 257 20.18 -36.24 -8.86
C ALA A 257 20.16 -37.73 -8.49
N GLU A 258 21.03 -38.55 -9.09
CA GLU A 258 21.19 -39.96 -8.75
C GLU A 258 21.73 -40.15 -7.33
N GLU A 259 22.80 -39.43 -6.99
CA GLU A 259 23.45 -39.49 -5.68
C GLU A 259 22.54 -38.93 -4.57
N LEU A 260 21.72 -37.92 -4.88
CA LEU A 260 20.76 -37.29 -3.96
C LEU A 260 19.42 -38.02 -3.88
N SER A 261 19.17 -39.02 -4.72
CA SER A 261 17.85 -39.68 -4.85
C SER A 261 17.35 -40.23 -3.51
N GLY A 262 18.23 -40.84 -2.71
CA GLY A 262 17.85 -41.37 -1.38
C GLY A 262 17.35 -40.27 -0.44
N PHE A 263 18.13 -39.19 -0.32
CA PHE A 263 17.77 -38.02 0.47
C PHE A 263 16.47 -37.37 -0.02
N CYS A 264 16.30 -37.18 -1.33
CA CYS A 264 15.13 -36.53 -1.90
C CYS A 264 13.84 -37.31 -1.63
N LYS A 265 13.87 -38.63 -1.82
CA LYS A 265 12.71 -39.49 -1.55
C LYS A 265 12.36 -39.50 -0.06
N GLU A 266 13.37 -39.57 0.80
CA GLU A 266 13.17 -39.47 2.25
C GLU A 266 12.59 -38.11 2.65
N PHE A 267 13.09 -37.01 2.08
CA PHE A 267 12.59 -35.66 2.32
C PHE A 267 11.12 -35.51 1.96
N VAL A 268 10.72 -36.01 0.78
CA VAL A 268 9.32 -36.00 0.33
C VAL A 268 8.44 -36.83 1.28
N ALA A 269 8.86 -38.05 1.61
CA ALA A 269 8.11 -38.94 2.49
C ALA A 269 7.95 -38.35 3.92
N ARG A 270 9.00 -37.75 4.48
CA ARG A 270 8.97 -37.12 5.81
C ARG A 270 8.16 -35.83 5.86
N SER A 271 8.10 -35.09 4.75
CA SER A 271 7.32 -33.86 4.65
C SER A 271 5.82 -34.14 4.58
N PHE A 272 5.44 -35.31 4.06
CA PHE A 272 4.06 -35.77 4.02
C PHE A 272 3.54 -36.18 5.41
N ARG A 273 3.00 -35.20 6.14
CA ARG A 273 2.47 -35.38 7.49
C ARG A 273 1.33 -34.40 7.78
N PRO A 274 0.42 -34.69 8.71
CA PRO A 274 -0.66 -33.77 9.06
C PRO A 274 -0.11 -32.42 9.53
N LEU A 275 -0.80 -31.34 9.15
CA LEU A 275 -0.53 -30.01 9.66
C LEU A 275 -0.75 -29.99 11.19
N PRO A 276 0.22 -29.56 12.02
CA PRO A 276 0.09 -29.59 13.47
C PRO A 276 -1.14 -28.81 13.96
N GLY A 277 -1.96 -29.43 14.82
CA GLY A 277 -3.14 -28.80 15.43
C GLY A 277 -4.35 -28.66 14.51
N ASN A 278 -4.36 -29.26 13.31
CA ASN A 278 -5.49 -29.20 12.40
C ASN A 278 -6.41 -30.44 12.55
N PRO A 279 -7.68 -30.28 12.97
CA PRO A 279 -8.63 -31.39 13.10
C PRO A 279 -9.14 -31.94 11.76
N ASN A 280 -8.90 -31.24 10.64
CA ASN A 280 -9.45 -31.57 9.33
C ASN A 280 -8.53 -32.44 8.44
N GLY A 281 -7.40 -32.91 8.98
CA GLY A 281 -6.51 -33.85 8.28
C GLY A 281 -5.77 -33.28 7.06
N VAL A 282 -5.62 -31.96 6.95
CA VAL A 282 -4.82 -31.35 5.86
C VAL A 282 -3.36 -31.77 6.02
N MET A 283 -2.78 -32.30 4.95
CA MET A 283 -1.40 -32.76 4.91
C MET A 283 -0.47 -31.62 4.47
N MET A 284 0.71 -31.55 5.07
CA MET A 284 1.84 -30.82 4.49
C MET A 284 2.48 -31.70 3.42
N HIS A 285 3.06 -31.08 2.40
CA HIS A 285 3.73 -31.78 1.30
C HIS A 285 5.15 -31.23 1.09
N ALA A 286 5.93 -31.90 0.25
CA ALA A 286 7.13 -31.30 -0.35
C ALA A 286 6.90 -31.14 -1.84
N ASN A 287 7.16 -29.94 -2.35
CA ASN A 287 7.09 -29.66 -3.79
C ASN A 287 8.41 -30.04 -4.46
N VAL A 288 8.36 -30.89 -5.49
CA VAL A 288 9.50 -31.09 -6.40
C VAL A 288 9.33 -30.15 -7.59
N MET A 289 10.02 -29.01 -7.53
CA MET A 289 9.88 -27.91 -8.50
C MET A 289 11.03 -27.93 -9.50
N PHE A 290 10.71 -27.97 -10.79
CA PHE A 290 11.73 -27.96 -11.86
C PHE A 290 12.00 -26.55 -12.38
N ALA A 291 13.29 -26.20 -12.48
CA ALA A 291 13.75 -24.95 -13.08
C ALA A 291 13.32 -24.82 -14.55
N ARG A 292 13.23 -23.58 -15.02
CA ARG A 292 12.73 -23.26 -16.36
C ARG A 292 13.64 -23.74 -17.48
N SER A 293 14.94 -23.85 -17.20
CA SER A 293 15.93 -24.29 -18.18
C SER A 293 15.82 -25.78 -18.53
N ILE A 294 15.23 -26.59 -17.65
CA ILE A 294 15.11 -28.03 -17.85
C ILE A 294 14.12 -28.26 -19.02
N PRO A 295 14.42 -29.13 -19.99
CA PRO A 295 13.48 -29.46 -21.06
C PRO A 295 12.23 -30.20 -20.55
N THR A 296 11.06 -29.91 -21.11
CA THR A 296 9.79 -30.55 -20.70
C THR A 296 9.84 -32.07 -20.83
N ALA A 297 10.52 -32.58 -21.87
CA ALA A 297 10.66 -34.02 -22.11
C ALA A 297 11.48 -34.75 -21.04
N GLU A 298 12.32 -34.05 -20.28
CA GLU A 298 13.21 -34.64 -19.28
C GLU A 298 12.60 -34.70 -17.87
N ILE A 299 11.53 -33.93 -17.60
CA ILE A 299 10.94 -33.80 -16.27
C ILE A 299 10.45 -35.15 -15.72
N GLU A 300 9.56 -35.82 -16.45
CA GLU A 300 8.94 -37.07 -15.98
C GLU A 300 9.99 -38.17 -15.75
N PRO A 301 10.93 -38.42 -16.69
CA PRO A 301 12.03 -39.35 -16.44
C PRO A 301 12.84 -39.05 -15.17
N LEU A 302 13.23 -37.78 -14.97
CA LEU A 302 13.97 -37.35 -13.78
C LEU A 302 13.14 -37.54 -12.50
N TYR A 303 11.88 -37.10 -12.53
CA TYR A 303 10.94 -37.18 -11.42
C TYR A 303 10.70 -38.63 -10.97
N ALA A 304 10.35 -39.49 -11.92
CA ALA A 304 10.05 -40.89 -11.65
C ALA A 304 11.26 -41.65 -11.09
N ARG A 305 12.47 -41.38 -11.61
CA ARG A 305 13.69 -42.07 -11.18
C ARG A 305 14.15 -41.62 -9.80
N HIS A 306 14.22 -40.30 -9.55
CA HIS A 306 14.98 -39.74 -8.43
C HIS A 306 14.13 -39.17 -7.29
N PHE A 307 12.86 -38.84 -7.52
CA PHE A 307 12.07 -38.07 -6.56
C PHE A 307 10.78 -38.77 -6.11
N ARG A 308 10.16 -39.58 -6.98
CA ARG A 308 8.94 -40.32 -6.64
C ARG A 308 9.19 -41.33 -5.52
N THR A 309 8.37 -41.26 -4.48
CA THR A 309 8.50 -42.08 -3.26
C THR A 309 7.61 -43.32 -3.27
N GLY A 310 6.50 -43.28 -4.00
CA GLY A 310 5.49 -44.34 -3.96
C GLY A 310 4.58 -44.29 -2.73
N VAL A 311 4.73 -43.29 -1.85
CA VAL A 311 3.83 -43.04 -0.73
C VAL A 311 2.57 -42.35 -1.26
N PRO A 312 1.36 -42.96 -1.11
CA PRO A 312 0.13 -42.38 -1.64
C PRO A 312 -0.12 -40.97 -1.13
N GLY A 313 -0.24 -40.00 -2.03
CA GLY A 313 -0.51 -38.59 -1.71
C GLY A 313 0.71 -37.73 -1.37
N ALA A 314 1.89 -38.30 -1.14
CA ALA A 314 3.10 -37.53 -0.80
C ALA A 314 3.74 -36.82 -2.01
N ASP A 315 3.61 -37.42 -3.19
CA ASP A 315 4.33 -37.05 -4.40
C ASP A 315 3.70 -35.81 -5.09
N VAL A 316 4.22 -34.61 -4.82
CA VAL A 316 3.78 -33.34 -5.46
C VAL A 316 4.85 -32.79 -6.41
N ARG A 317 4.50 -32.69 -7.71
CA ARG A 317 5.38 -32.19 -8.77
C ARG A 317 4.94 -30.83 -9.29
N GLN A 318 5.90 -29.91 -9.44
CA GLN A 318 5.69 -28.59 -10.04
C GLN A 318 6.61 -28.37 -11.24
N ASP A 319 6.02 -28.23 -12.42
CA ASP A 319 6.74 -28.12 -13.71
C ASP A 319 7.01 -26.66 -14.15
N TRP A 320 6.83 -25.69 -13.25
CA TRP A 320 6.90 -24.27 -13.56
C TRP A 320 7.52 -23.47 -12.42
N TYR A 321 8.21 -22.37 -12.76
CA TYR A 321 8.71 -21.40 -11.78
C TYR A 321 7.64 -20.35 -11.47
N PRO A 322 7.41 -19.99 -10.20
CA PRO A 322 6.42 -18.99 -9.83
C PRO A 322 6.73 -17.64 -10.45
N SER A 323 5.70 -17.02 -11.02
CA SER A 323 5.84 -15.71 -11.67
C SER A 323 5.87 -14.59 -10.64
N ILE A 324 6.88 -14.55 -9.77
CA ILE A 324 7.01 -13.60 -8.65
C ILE A 324 7.03 -12.12 -9.08
N TRP A 325 7.30 -11.86 -10.37
CA TRP A 325 7.20 -10.53 -10.98
C TRP A 325 5.76 -10.14 -11.37
N ARG A 326 4.77 -11.00 -11.14
CA ARG A 326 3.36 -10.72 -11.42
C ARG A 326 2.62 -10.40 -10.12
N PRO A 327 1.77 -9.36 -10.11
CA PRO A 327 0.83 -9.17 -9.00
C PRO A 327 -0.04 -10.41 -8.82
N ALA A 328 -0.16 -10.88 -7.59
CA ALA A 328 -1.03 -12.00 -7.25
C ALA A 328 -2.51 -11.64 -7.57
N PRO A 329 -3.30 -12.58 -8.11
CA PRO A 329 -4.74 -12.42 -8.23
C PRO A 329 -5.39 -12.14 -6.86
N GLY A 330 -6.46 -11.34 -6.84
CA GLY A 330 -7.13 -10.95 -5.59
C GLY A 330 -7.81 -12.08 -4.80
N PHE A 331 -7.95 -13.27 -5.40
CA PHE A 331 -8.54 -14.47 -4.78
C PHE A 331 -7.48 -15.46 -4.24
N THR A 332 -6.20 -15.24 -4.52
CA THR A 332 -5.09 -16.05 -4.00
C THR A 332 -4.42 -15.34 -2.83
N VAL A 333 -3.76 -16.10 -1.95
CA VAL A 333 -2.84 -15.52 -0.97
C VAL A 333 -1.80 -14.70 -1.74
N ARG A 334 -1.62 -13.45 -1.33
CA ARG A 334 -0.66 -12.54 -1.96
C ARG A 334 0.74 -12.99 -1.60
N GLU A 335 1.51 -13.46 -2.57
CA GLU A 335 2.95 -13.64 -2.41
C GLU A 335 3.57 -12.25 -2.24
N THR A 336 4.27 -12.04 -1.12
CA THR A 336 4.99 -10.79 -0.83
C THR A 336 6.42 -11.14 -0.48
N ARG A 337 7.33 -10.19 -0.65
CA ARG A 337 8.68 -10.33 -0.07
C ARG A 337 8.58 -10.48 1.45
N PRO A 338 9.52 -11.18 2.10
CA PRO A 338 9.50 -11.33 3.54
C PRO A 338 9.77 -10.00 4.27
N THR A 339 9.22 -9.89 5.46
CA THR A 339 9.56 -8.85 6.42
C THR A 339 10.77 -9.30 7.22
N LEU A 340 11.87 -8.54 7.11
CA LEU A 340 13.09 -8.76 7.88
C LEU A 340 13.08 -7.84 9.11
N THR A 341 13.33 -8.39 10.29
CA THR A 341 13.35 -7.62 11.55
C THR A 341 14.60 -7.98 12.33
N ALA A 342 15.42 -7.00 12.71
CA ALA A 342 16.54 -7.20 13.62
C ALA A 342 16.40 -6.43 14.94
N GLY A 343 15.33 -5.64 15.05
CA GLY A 343 14.97 -4.86 16.22
C GLY A 343 13.76 -3.99 15.90
N SER A 344 13.00 -3.63 16.93
CA SER A 344 11.87 -2.72 16.79
C SER A 344 11.73 -1.85 18.04
N ARG A 345 11.12 -0.68 17.85
CA ARG A 345 10.75 0.25 18.92
C ARG A 345 9.49 0.99 18.51
N THR A 346 8.57 1.15 19.44
CA THR A 346 7.43 2.04 19.28
C THR A 346 7.68 3.29 20.10
N VAL A 347 7.47 4.46 19.50
CA VAL A 347 7.65 5.77 20.14
C VAL A 347 6.34 6.52 20.07
N ASP A 348 5.82 6.93 21.22
CA ASP A 348 4.69 7.85 21.31
C ASP A 348 5.23 9.26 21.53
N SER A 349 4.88 10.17 20.62
CA SER A 349 5.30 11.56 20.70
C SER A 349 4.11 12.48 20.75
N GLU A 350 4.18 13.45 21.66
CA GLU A 350 3.29 14.59 21.67
C GLU A 350 3.66 15.55 20.54
N PHE A 351 2.65 16.07 19.86
CA PHE A 351 2.82 17.15 18.90
C PHE A 351 1.74 18.22 19.10
N SER A 352 2.08 19.44 18.70
CA SER A 352 1.15 20.58 18.68
C SER A 352 1.32 21.37 17.40
N GLN A 353 0.40 22.30 17.12
CA GLN A 353 0.58 23.23 15.99
C GLN A 353 1.79 24.17 16.22
N GLU A 354 2.14 24.46 17.46
CA GLU A 354 3.29 25.28 17.83
C GLU A 354 4.61 24.52 17.73
N SER A 355 4.58 23.19 17.91
CA SER A 355 5.72 22.29 17.75
C SER A 355 5.33 21.09 16.88
N PRO A 356 5.32 21.23 15.55
CA PRO A 356 4.89 20.18 14.62
C PRO A 356 5.96 19.10 14.38
N TYR A 357 7.04 19.08 15.16
CA TYR A 357 8.16 18.15 14.97
C TYR A 357 8.04 16.95 15.89
N VAL A 358 8.22 15.76 15.33
CA VAL A 358 8.29 14.49 16.05
C VAL A 358 9.71 13.97 16.00
N ARG A 359 10.26 13.63 17.17
CA ARG A 359 11.59 13.04 17.28
C ARG A 359 11.46 11.52 17.23
N ILE A 360 12.18 10.92 16.30
CA ILE A 360 12.19 9.47 16.08
C ILE A 360 13.63 9.00 16.29
N ASP A 361 13.83 8.24 17.36
CA ASP A 361 15.10 7.56 17.60
C ASP A 361 15.22 6.36 16.66
N CYS A 362 16.31 6.27 15.91
CA CYS A 362 16.60 5.09 15.11
C CYS A 362 16.88 3.88 16.01
N VAL A 363 16.60 2.69 15.48
CA VAL A 363 17.05 1.42 16.05
C VAL A 363 18.30 0.99 15.28
N ASP A 364 19.29 0.49 16.01
CA ASP A 364 20.58 0.07 15.46
C ASP A 364 20.90 -1.38 15.81
N PRO A 365 21.67 -2.10 14.98
CA PRO A 365 22.12 -3.45 15.33
C PRO A 365 23.04 -3.41 16.56
N ASP A 366 22.78 -4.28 17.54
CA ASP A 366 23.58 -4.41 18.77
C ASP A 366 25.07 -4.65 18.45
N PHE A 367 25.36 -5.46 17.43
CA PHE A 367 26.70 -5.85 17.01
C PHE A 367 27.47 -4.83 16.15
N ALA A 368 26.82 -3.79 15.60
CA ALA A 368 27.47 -2.87 14.67
C ALA A 368 28.45 -1.90 15.38
N GLU A 369 29.54 -1.48 14.71
CA GLU A 369 30.35 -0.37 15.24
C GLU A 369 29.64 0.99 15.14
N LYS A 370 30.13 2.01 15.84
CA LYS A 370 29.57 3.38 15.77
C LYS A 370 29.68 4.00 14.37
N TYR A 371 30.81 3.79 13.71
CA TYR A 371 31.14 4.32 12.37
C TYR A 371 31.39 3.17 11.39
N GLY A 372 31.35 3.44 10.08
CA GLY A 372 31.62 2.45 9.04
C GLY A 372 31.20 2.93 7.65
N ASN A 373 30.72 1.99 6.84
CA ASN A 373 30.19 2.20 5.48
C ASN A 373 29.09 3.28 5.41
N SER A 374 28.75 3.69 4.19
CA SER A 374 27.54 4.47 3.92
C SER A 374 26.28 3.59 4.00
N ASN A 375 25.13 4.19 4.34
CA ASN A 375 23.81 3.54 4.38
C ASN A 375 23.87 2.13 4.98
N ARG A 376 24.23 1.97 6.26
CA ARG A 376 24.60 0.65 6.81
C ARG A 376 23.38 -0.23 7.06
N TRP A 377 22.30 0.35 7.55
CA TRP A 377 21.02 -0.33 7.80
C TRP A 377 19.86 0.62 7.53
N ALA A 378 18.67 0.04 7.44
CA ALA A 378 17.43 0.74 7.20
C ALA A 378 16.53 0.71 8.45
N ASN A 379 15.96 1.86 8.77
CA ASN A 379 14.88 2.01 9.73
C ASN A 379 13.58 2.23 8.97
N VAL A 380 12.62 1.32 9.11
CA VAL A 380 11.29 1.43 8.54
C VAL A 380 10.36 2.04 9.59
N VAL A 381 9.79 3.20 9.30
CA VAL A 381 8.88 3.94 10.18
C VAL A 381 7.45 3.84 9.65
N ARG A 382 6.53 3.41 10.51
CA ARG A 382 5.08 3.50 10.28
C ARG A 382 4.48 4.51 11.26
N LEU A 383 3.74 5.47 10.73
CA LEU A 383 3.08 6.51 11.51
C LEU A 383 1.62 6.13 11.74
N ARG A 384 1.13 6.30 12.98
CA ARG A 384 -0.27 6.13 13.36
C ARG A 384 -0.75 7.34 14.13
N ASP A 385 -1.88 7.89 13.70
CA ASP A 385 -2.54 9.02 14.36
C ASP A 385 -3.68 8.50 15.23
N TRP A 386 -3.54 8.60 16.56
CA TRP A 386 -4.57 8.21 17.54
C TRP A 386 -5.46 9.36 17.98
N THR A 387 -5.32 10.53 17.36
CA THR A 387 -6.10 11.71 17.74
C THR A 387 -7.54 11.62 17.25
N PHE A 388 -7.82 10.73 16.29
CA PHE A 388 -9.11 10.60 15.59
C PHE A 388 -9.61 11.92 14.99
N LYS A 389 -8.70 12.90 14.79
CA LYS A 389 -9.01 14.16 14.11
C LYS A 389 -8.81 14.05 12.61
N ASP A 390 -8.11 13.01 12.17
CA ASP A 390 -7.88 12.63 10.78
C ASP A 390 -7.20 13.73 9.95
N GLN A 391 -6.40 14.61 10.56
CA GLN A 391 -5.84 15.76 9.83
C GLN A 391 -4.42 15.53 9.34
N LEU A 392 -3.65 14.67 10.01
CA LEU A 392 -2.25 14.44 9.70
C LEU A 392 -2.08 13.48 8.53
N ALA A 393 -1.07 13.74 7.70
CA ALA A 393 -0.64 12.79 6.69
C ALA A 393 0.13 11.64 7.35
N THR A 394 -0.47 10.45 7.35
CA THR A 394 0.18 9.19 7.78
C THR A 394 0.38 8.22 6.60
N VAL A 395 -0.15 8.57 5.43
CA VAL A 395 -0.04 7.83 4.17
C VAL A 395 0.62 8.73 3.14
N PHE A 396 1.48 8.13 2.33
CA PHE A 396 2.21 8.81 1.27
C PHE A 396 2.20 7.93 0.00
N PRO A 397 2.42 8.50 -1.20
CA PRO A 397 2.59 7.72 -2.42
C PRO A 397 3.74 6.73 -2.27
N CYS A 398 3.51 5.44 -2.54
CA CYS A 398 4.57 4.43 -2.56
C CYS A 398 5.40 4.56 -3.86
N ASP A 399 6.33 5.51 -3.87
CA ASP A 399 7.26 5.74 -4.97
C ASP A 399 8.71 5.54 -4.49
N TYR A 400 9.13 4.28 -4.41
CA TYR A 400 10.47 3.91 -3.95
C TYR A 400 11.56 4.12 -5.00
N ARG A 401 11.20 4.32 -6.29
CA ARG A 401 12.17 4.41 -7.39
C ARG A 401 12.77 5.80 -7.50
N ALA A 402 11.91 6.83 -7.50
CA ALA A 402 12.32 8.22 -7.57
C ALA A 402 11.38 9.03 -6.68
N PRO A 403 11.56 8.98 -5.34
CA PRO A 403 10.56 9.44 -4.38
C PRO A 403 10.20 10.91 -4.59
N LYS A 404 8.99 11.13 -5.09
CA LYS A 404 8.35 12.44 -5.16
C LYS A 404 7.28 12.50 -4.08
N PHE A 405 7.60 13.08 -2.93
CA PHE A 405 6.67 13.29 -1.83
C PHE A 405 7.22 14.36 -0.87
N PRO A 406 6.43 14.84 0.11
CA PRO A 406 6.85 15.86 1.05
C PRO A 406 8.12 15.47 1.81
N LYS A 407 9.10 16.37 1.87
CA LYS A 407 10.34 16.09 2.63
C LYS A 407 10.11 16.39 4.11
N PHE A 408 10.37 15.40 4.96
CA PHE A 408 10.33 15.57 6.42
C PHE A 408 11.52 16.38 6.93
N GLU A 409 12.67 16.22 6.28
CA GLU A 409 13.93 16.91 6.58
C GLU A 409 14.62 17.30 5.27
N PRO A 410 15.29 18.47 5.19
CA PRO A 410 15.95 18.92 3.96
C PRO A 410 17.07 18.00 3.45
N LEU A 411 17.78 17.32 4.36
CA LEU A 411 19.01 16.56 4.08
C LEU A 411 18.89 15.04 4.25
N ALA A 412 17.78 14.53 4.80
CA ALA A 412 17.59 13.10 5.00
C ALA A 412 16.84 12.48 3.81
N ALA A 413 17.44 11.46 3.19
CA ALA A 413 16.73 10.63 2.22
C ALA A 413 15.73 9.73 2.95
N THR A 414 14.46 9.82 2.58
CA THR A 414 13.39 8.93 3.06
C THR A 414 12.69 8.32 1.86
N LEU A 415 12.44 7.00 1.88
CA LEU A 415 11.78 6.29 0.79
C LEU A 415 10.40 5.77 1.22
N PRO A 416 9.31 6.14 0.52
CA PRO A 416 8.00 5.60 0.80
C PRO A 416 7.80 4.25 0.10
N THR A 417 7.56 3.19 0.88
CA THR A 417 7.39 1.81 0.39
C THR A 417 6.11 1.19 0.94
N THR A 418 5.76 -0.02 0.50
CA THR A 418 4.67 -0.80 1.12
C THR A 418 4.99 -1.32 2.54
N GLU A 419 6.25 -1.25 2.96
CA GLU A 419 6.65 -1.54 4.34
C GLU A 419 6.46 -0.34 5.29
N GLY A 420 6.50 0.89 4.75
CA GLY A 420 6.53 2.14 5.51
C GLY A 420 7.53 3.14 4.90
N LEU A 421 7.83 4.19 5.65
CA LEU A 421 8.84 5.19 5.30
C LEU A 421 10.22 4.68 5.73
N VAL A 422 11.13 4.50 4.78
CA VAL A 422 12.47 3.96 5.03
C VAL A 422 13.46 5.10 5.17
N SER A 423 14.19 5.16 6.28
CA SER A 423 15.38 6.00 6.44
C SER A 423 16.65 5.16 6.53
N PHE A 424 17.77 5.73 6.08
CA PHE A 424 19.07 5.06 6.09
C PHE A 424 19.96 5.64 7.17
N ALA A 425 20.49 4.77 8.02
CA ALA A 425 21.40 5.16 9.08
C ALA A 425 22.86 5.00 8.62
N LYS A 426 23.67 6.03 8.87
CA LYS A 426 25.13 6.00 8.64
C LYS A 426 25.90 5.67 9.92
N TYR A 427 25.37 6.09 11.07
CA TYR A 427 26.01 5.95 12.38
C TYR A 427 25.00 5.43 13.41
N LYS A 428 25.50 4.79 14.47
CA LYS A 428 24.66 4.44 15.63
C LYS A 428 24.10 5.69 16.32
N GLU A 429 22.99 5.51 17.01
CA GLU A 429 22.28 6.51 17.81
C GLU A 429 21.81 7.71 16.97
N SER A 430 21.54 7.45 15.69
CA SER A 430 20.96 8.46 14.80
C SER A 430 19.54 8.80 15.24
N ARG A 431 19.17 10.07 15.04
CA ARG A 431 17.83 10.58 15.34
C ARG A 431 17.31 11.37 14.16
N HIS A 432 16.01 11.25 13.94
CA HIS A 432 15.28 12.07 12.98
C HIS A 432 14.33 13.02 13.71
N SER A 433 14.16 14.21 13.18
CA SER A 433 13.20 15.22 13.58
C SER A 433 12.26 15.51 12.42
N TRP A 434 11.17 14.77 12.34
CA TRP A 434 10.23 14.86 11.23
C TRP A 434 9.19 15.94 11.46
N ARG A 435 9.05 16.85 10.50
CA ARG A 435 7.97 17.82 10.49
C ARG A 435 6.67 17.13 10.07
N MET A 436 5.73 17.01 11.00
CA MET A 436 4.39 16.53 10.71
C MET A 436 3.60 17.57 9.94
N VAL A 437 2.89 17.11 8.91
CA VAL A 437 2.08 17.96 8.03
C VAL A 437 0.67 17.40 7.91
N THR A 438 -0.27 18.28 7.59
CA THR A 438 -1.64 17.86 7.29
C THR A 438 -1.69 17.13 5.94
N GLY A 439 -2.73 16.31 5.72
CA GLY A 439 -2.97 15.67 4.42
C GLY A 439 -3.01 16.67 3.26
N THR A 440 -3.65 17.83 3.47
CA THR A 440 -3.72 18.92 2.48
C THR A 440 -2.34 19.49 2.15
N ALA A 441 -1.53 19.81 3.17
CA ALA A 441 -0.18 20.33 2.94
C ALA A 441 0.70 19.29 2.23
N ALA A 442 0.60 18.02 2.62
CA ALA A 442 1.34 16.92 2.00
C ALA A 442 0.98 16.74 0.51
N ILE A 443 -0.32 16.72 0.19
CA ILE A 443 -0.81 16.59 -1.19
C ILE A 443 -0.39 17.80 -2.04
N ASN A 444 -0.46 19.02 -1.48
CA ASN A 444 -0.04 20.23 -2.21
C ASN A 444 1.46 20.24 -2.52
N GLU A 445 2.31 19.85 -1.55
CA GLU A 445 3.74 19.72 -1.78
C GLU A 445 4.05 18.64 -2.83
N TRP A 446 3.34 17.51 -2.79
CA TRP A 446 3.43 16.47 -3.80
C TRP A 446 3.00 16.93 -5.20
N LEU A 447 1.88 17.64 -5.33
CA LEU A 447 1.42 18.20 -6.62
C LEU A 447 2.44 19.20 -7.19
N LYS A 448 3.09 19.98 -6.32
CA LYS A 448 4.17 20.89 -6.71
C LYS A 448 5.36 20.15 -7.32
N THR A 449 5.70 18.94 -6.84
CA THR A 449 6.75 18.10 -7.47
C THR A 449 6.37 17.61 -8.87
N HIS A 450 5.10 17.70 -9.25
CA HIS A 450 4.57 17.41 -10.57
C HIS A 450 4.33 18.68 -11.41
N GLY A 451 4.79 19.85 -10.93
CA GLY A 451 4.61 21.12 -11.62
C GLY A 451 3.21 21.73 -11.50
N ILE A 452 2.37 21.21 -10.58
CA ILE A 452 0.99 21.65 -10.41
C ILE A 452 0.88 22.50 -9.15
N THR A 453 0.31 23.70 -9.29
CA THR A 453 0.02 24.55 -8.14
C THR A 453 -1.40 24.26 -7.65
N ALA A 454 -1.54 23.89 -6.38
CA ALA A 454 -2.81 23.58 -5.76
C ALA A 454 -3.16 24.62 -4.70
N THR A 455 -4.39 25.14 -4.76
CA THR A 455 -4.93 26.08 -3.77
C THR A 455 -6.30 25.65 -3.30
N LEU A 456 -6.54 25.72 -1.99
CA LEU A 456 -7.81 25.31 -1.39
C LEU A 456 -8.96 26.19 -1.91
N SER A 457 -10.01 25.58 -2.45
CA SER A 457 -11.20 26.28 -2.95
C SER A 457 -12.09 26.76 -1.79
N ASP A 458 -13.06 27.62 -2.06
CA ASP A 458 -14.04 28.06 -1.05
C ASP A 458 -14.88 26.88 -0.52
N ALA A 459 -15.36 26.01 -1.41
CA ALA A 459 -16.04 24.78 -1.03
C ALA A 459 -15.11 23.81 -0.29
N GLY A 460 -13.83 23.77 -0.67
CA GLY A 460 -12.80 23.02 0.06
C GLY A 460 -12.59 23.52 1.49
N ARG A 461 -12.56 24.85 1.71
CA ARG A 461 -12.50 25.45 3.05
C ARG A 461 -13.69 25.02 3.90
N ALA A 462 -14.90 25.11 3.37
CA ALA A 462 -16.11 24.67 4.07
C ALA A 462 -16.03 23.20 4.48
N THR A 463 -15.62 22.32 3.55
CA THR A 463 -15.46 20.88 3.78
C THR A 463 -14.44 20.59 4.90
N GLY A 464 -13.25 21.20 4.83
CA GLY A 464 -12.21 21.03 5.84
C GLY A 464 -12.65 21.50 7.23
N GLN A 465 -13.36 22.63 7.30
CA GLN A 465 -13.90 23.16 8.55
C GLN A 465 -15.01 22.27 9.14
N ILE A 466 -15.88 21.66 8.32
CA ILE A 466 -16.90 20.71 8.79
C ILE A 466 -16.23 19.52 9.48
N ILE A 467 -15.25 18.90 8.83
CA ILE A 467 -14.52 17.73 9.38
C ILE A 467 -13.80 18.12 10.67
N GLN A 468 -13.12 19.27 10.68
CA GLN A 468 -12.42 19.77 11.87
C GLN A 468 -13.37 20.06 13.03
N ALA A 469 -14.48 20.76 12.78
CA ALA A 469 -15.45 21.13 13.80
C ALA A 469 -16.06 19.88 14.45
N LEU A 470 -16.45 18.89 13.65
CA LEU A 470 -17.01 17.63 14.16
C LEU A 470 -15.97 16.71 14.80
N GLY A 471 -14.68 17.06 14.74
CA GLY A 471 -13.60 16.33 15.38
C GLY A 471 -13.22 15.04 14.66
N GLY A 472 -13.18 15.05 13.32
CA GLY A 472 -12.80 13.91 12.49
C GLY A 472 -13.98 13.14 11.88
N PHE A 473 -13.69 12.02 11.19
CA PHE A 473 -14.69 11.24 10.45
C PHE A 473 -15.72 10.55 11.36
N GLY A 474 -15.28 10.16 12.56
CA GLY A 474 -16.17 9.63 13.60
C GLY A 474 -17.30 10.59 13.99
N GLY A 475 -17.04 11.91 13.92
CA GLY A 475 -18.04 12.98 14.13
C GLY A 475 -18.84 13.32 12.87
N VAL A 476 -18.21 13.30 11.69
CA VAL A 476 -18.89 13.47 10.38
C VAL A 476 -19.99 12.44 10.17
N ARG A 477 -19.87 11.24 10.77
CA ARG A 477 -20.94 10.23 10.82
C ARG A 477 -22.29 10.77 11.33
N SER A 478 -22.30 11.82 12.16
CA SER A 478 -23.55 12.46 12.61
C SER A 478 -24.35 13.09 11.45
N LEU A 479 -23.69 13.40 10.33
CA LEU A 479 -24.30 13.87 9.09
C LEU A 479 -24.75 12.74 8.16
N ALA A 480 -24.42 11.48 8.47
CA ALA A 480 -24.66 10.33 7.60
C ALA A 480 -26.14 9.89 7.59
N HIS A 481 -27.09 10.83 7.50
CA HIS A 481 -28.51 10.58 7.31
C HIS A 481 -29.16 11.71 6.49
N PRO A 482 -29.98 11.41 5.47
CA PRO A 482 -30.51 12.42 4.56
C PRO A 482 -31.38 13.47 5.27
N ALA A 483 -32.23 13.06 6.21
CA ALA A 483 -33.09 13.99 6.95
C ALA A 483 -32.31 15.02 7.78
N ILE A 484 -31.12 14.66 8.28
CA ILE A 484 -30.27 15.56 9.07
C ILE A 484 -29.70 16.64 8.15
N VAL A 485 -29.08 16.24 7.04
CA VAL A 485 -28.49 17.19 6.08
C VAL A 485 -29.54 18.14 5.51
N LYS A 486 -30.73 17.63 5.18
CA LYS A 486 -31.87 18.44 4.72
C LYS A 486 -32.37 19.40 5.81
N LEU A 487 -32.42 18.95 7.07
CA LEU A 487 -32.77 19.82 8.19
C LEU A 487 -31.79 20.98 8.31
N LEU A 488 -30.48 20.71 8.30
CA LEU A 488 -29.45 21.76 8.41
C LEU A 488 -29.60 22.78 7.27
N ASN A 489 -29.74 22.33 6.01
CA ASN A 489 -29.94 23.23 4.87
C ASN A 489 -31.28 24.00 4.96
N SER A 490 -32.34 23.41 5.51
CA SER A 490 -33.61 24.12 5.70
C SER A 490 -33.51 25.27 6.72
N VAL A 491 -32.63 25.14 7.72
CA VAL A 491 -32.40 26.17 8.74
C VAL A 491 -31.66 27.37 8.14
N THR A 492 -30.68 27.15 7.26
CA THR A 492 -29.93 28.24 6.59
C THR A 492 -30.81 29.06 5.64
N ARG A 493 -31.86 28.46 5.07
CA ARG A 493 -32.83 29.11 4.17
C ARG A 493 -33.94 29.91 4.87
N ARG A 494 -34.03 29.91 6.21
CA ARG A 494 -35.10 30.66 6.92
C ARG A 494 -34.86 32.19 6.83
N PRO A 495 -35.87 32.99 6.45
CA PRO A 495 -35.73 34.44 6.30
C PRO A 495 -35.58 35.15 7.66
N ILE A 496 -34.92 36.31 7.66
CA ILE A 496 -34.73 37.26 8.78
C ILE A 496 -33.85 36.75 9.92
N SER A 497 -34.03 35.50 10.37
CA SER A 497 -33.20 34.88 11.41
C SER A 497 -33.11 33.36 11.19
N PRO A 498 -32.03 32.87 10.54
CA PRO A 498 -31.79 31.44 10.34
C PRO A 498 -31.53 30.76 11.69
N SER A 499 -32.61 30.32 12.33
CA SER A 499 -32.60 29.63 13.62
C SER A 499 -33.83 28.74 13.80
N ILE A 500 -33.67 27.72 14.64
CA ILE A 500 -34.68 26.70 14.92
C ILE A 500 -34.83 26.52 16.43
N GLN A 501 -36.07 26.35 16.89
CA GLN A 501 -36.37 26.18 18.31
C GLN A 501 -35.68 24.90 18.83
N HIS A 502 -35.13 24.94 20.05
CA HIS A 502 -34.21 23.89 20.54
C HIS A 502 -34.84 22.49 20.60
N GLN A 503 -36.09 22.38 21.03
CA GLN A 503 -36.83 21.12 21.12
C GLN A 503 -37.27 20.64 19.72
N GLU A 504 -37.66 21.55 18.84
CA GLU A 504 -37.95 21.25 17.43
C GLU A 504 -36.69 20.67 16.74
N PHE A 505 -35.53 21.27 16.98
CA PHE A 505 -34.25 20.80 16.44
C PHE A 505 -33.91 19.40 16.96
N ARG A 506 -33.98 19.19 18.27
CA ARG A 506 -33.75 17.89 18.90
C ARG A 506 -34.69 16.82 18.34
N ASN A 507 -35.99 17.08 18.35
CA ASN A 507 -37.01 16.14 17.88
C ASN A 507 -36.81 15.78 16.40
N LYS A 508 -36.48 16.77 15.54
CA LYS A 508 -36.25 16.52 14.11
C LYS A 508 -34.95 15.76 13.82
N LEU A 509 -33.97 15.81 14.72
CA LEU A 509 -32.74 15.01 14.62
C LEU A 509 -32.90 13.60 15.17
N GLU A 510 -33.62 13.43 16.28
CA GLU A 510 -33.80 12.13 16.93
C GLU A 510 -34.88 11.27 16.26
N ALA A 511 -35.99 11.86 15.80
CA ALA A 511 -37.11 11.10 15.25
C ALA A 511 -36.75 10.19 14.06
N PRO A 512 -35.93 10.63 13.06
CA PRO A 512 -35.52 9.77 11.95
C PRO A 512 -34.60 8.61 12.35
N LEU A 513 -34.01 8.67 13.55
CA LEU A 513 -32.97 7.74 14.02
C LEU A 513 -33.49 6.71 15.04
N LYS A 514 -34.80 6.71 15.32
CA LYS A 514 -35.38 5.84 16.34
C LYS A 514 -35.13 4.36 16.01
N GLY A 515 -34.38 3.68 16.89
CA GLY A 515 -33.99 2.27 16.71
C GLY A 515 -32.61 2.05 16.07
N ASP A 516 -31.94 3.11 15.61
CA ASP A 516 -30.58 3.05 15.06
C ASP A 516 -29.54 3.27 16.18
N HIS A 517 -29.09 2.17 16.78
CA HIS A 517 -28.12 2.17 17.89
C HIS A 517 -26.77 2.80 17.51
N TRP A 518 -26.42 2.81 16.22
CA TRP A 518 -25.15 3.36 15.73
C TRP A 518 -25.16 4.89 15.58
N ARG A 519 -26.34 5.52 15.68
CA ARG A 519 -26.55 6.97 15.50
C ARG A 519 -27.23 7.66 16.69
N ALA A 520 -27.19 7.03 17.87
CA ALA A 520 -27.94 7.47 19.04
C ALA A 520 -27.50 8.81 19.66
N ARG A 521 -26.40 9.42 19.19
CA ARG A 521 -25.84 10.67 19.75
C ARG A 521 -25.64 11.80 18.72
N ASN A 522 -26.38 11.80 17.61
CA ASN A 522 -26.18 12.79 16.56
C ASN A 522 -26.52 14.21 17.01
N PHE A 523 -27.57 14.39 17.82
CA PHE A 523 -27.94 15.69 18.38
C PHE A 523 -26.83 16.25 19.27
N GLU A 524 -26.38 15.46 20.25
CA GLU A 524 -25.30 15.82 21.17
C GLU A 524 -24.03 16.14 20.39
N THR A 525 -23.67 15.31 19.40
CA THR A 525 -22.48 15.53 18.56
C THR A 525 -22.54 16.87 17.84
N LEU A 526 -23.66 17.20 17.17
CA LEU A 526 -23.78 18.46 16.42
C LEU A 526 -23.76 19.69 17.35
N VAL A 527 -24.36 19.59 18.54
CA VAL A 527 -24.40 20.70 19.51
C VAL A 527 -23.05 20.87 20.20
N GLU A 528 -22.51 19.83 20.82
CA GLU A 528 -21.27 19.89 21.62
C GLU A 528 -20.03 20.15 20.76
N ARG A 529 -20.05 19.76 19.48
CA ARG A 529 -18.97 20.02 18.53
C ARG A 529 -19.13 21.34 17.76
N GLY A 530 -20.09 22.18 18.16
CA GLY A 530 -20.20 23.55 17.67
C GLY A 530 -20.71 23.68 16.23
N ALA A 531 -21.51 22.73 15.73
CA ALA A 531 -22.22 22.92 14.46
C ALA A 531 -23.35 23.96 14.61
N VAL A 532 -23.88 24.10 15.82
CA VAL A 532 -24.87 25.09 16.21
C VAL A 532 -24.45 25.87 17.45
N GLU A 533 -24.93 27.09 17.55
CA GLU A 533 -24.81 27.95 18.72
C GLU A 533 -26.18 28.12 19.39
N LEU A 534 -26.22 27.98 20.72
CA LEU A 534 -27.44 28.22 21.49
C LEU A 534 -27.64 29.72 21.69
N GLY A 535 -28.87 30.16 21.48
CA GLY A 535 -29.30 31.53 21.75
C GLY A 535 -30.79 31.57 21.99
N MET A 536 -31.36 32.77 21.92
CA MET A 536 -32.77 32.97 22.18
C MET A 536 -33.42 33.83 21.10
N LYS A 537 -34.59 33.38 20.61
CA LYS A 537 -35.45 34.19 19.75
C LYS A 537 -36.28 35.10 20.64
N LEU A 538 -36.19 36.40 20.39
CA LEU A 538 -36.95 37.42 21.09
C LEU A 538 -37.93 38.08 20.12
N LYS A 539 -39.17 38.28 20.59
CA LYS A 539 -40.16 39.08 19.88
C LYS A 539 -39.97 40.55 20.23
N CYS A 540 -39.65 41.38 19.24
CA CYS A 540 -39.48 42.81 19.45
C CYS A 540 -40.80 43.46 19.87
N SER A 541 -40.83 44.19 20.99
CA SER A 541 -42.05 44.90 21.43
C SER A 541 -42.39 46.13 20.59
N LYS A 542 -41.50 46.55 19.67
CA LYS A 542 -41.69 47.72 18.80
C LYS A 542 -42.25 47.37 17.42
N CYS A 543 -41.67 46.38 16.75
CA CYS A 543 -42.08 45.97 15.39
C CYS A 543 -42.62 44.54 15.30
N SER A 544 -42.77 43.84 16.44
CA SER A 544 -43.28 42.46 16.53
C SER A 544 -42.48 41.39 15.75
N SER A 545 -41.33 41.74 15.18
CA SER A 545 -40.46 40.78 14.50
C SER A 545 -39.70 39.90 15.48
N TRP A 546 -39.49 38.64 15.09
CA TRP A 546 -38.65 37.71 15.82
C TRP A 546 -37.21 37.77 15.33
N SER A 547 -36.27 37.91 16.24
CA SER A 547 -34.84 37.88 15.94
C SER A 547 -34.12 37.01 16.96
N TRP A 548 -33.10 36.29 16.51
CA TRP A 548 -32.26 35.46 17.37
C TRP A 548 -31.06 36.26 17.89
N TYR A 549 -30.74 36.05 19.17
CA TYR A 549 -29.64 36.66 19.90
C TYR A 549 -28.79 35.58 20.56
N ALA A 550 -27.47 35.68 20.42
CA ALA A 550 -26.52 34.79 21.08
C ALA A 550 -26.51 35.02 22.59
N ILE A 551 -26.15 34.00 23.38
CA ILE A 551 -26.17 34.07 24.84
C ILE A 551 -25.24 35.16 25.38
N ASP A 552 -24.06 35.29 24.81
CA ASP A 552 -23.05 36.29 25.18
C ASP A 552 -23.46 37.74 24.86
N ARG A 553 -24.49 37.91 24.02
CA ARG A 553 -25.04 39.21 23.62
C ARG A 553 -26.42 39.49 24.23
N MET A 554 -26.90 38.65 25.14
CA MET A 554 -28.17 38.88 25.83
C MET A 554 -28.01 39.81 27.04
N GLY A 555 -28.97 40.71 27.20
CA GLY A 555 -29.10 41.61 28.35
C GLY A 555 -30.55 42.02 28.59
N TYR A 556 -30.81 42.79 29.66
CA TYR A 556 -32.15 43.26 29.97
C TYR A 556 -32.72 44.25 28.94
N ARG A 557 -31.85 44.85 28.12
CA ARG A 557 -32.21 45.62 26.93
C ARG A 557 -31.47 45.04 25.74
N VAL A 558 -32.16 44.88 24.63
CA VAL A 558 -31.62 44.32 23.38
C VAL A 558 -32.01 45.21 22.19
N SER A 559 -31.12 45.32 21.21
CA SER A 559 -31.37 46.10 19.99
C SER A 559 -31.98 45.23 18.90
N CYS A 560 -33.12 45.66 18.33
CA CYS A 560 -33.79 44.92 17.26
C CYS A 560 -33.04 45.04 15.94
N ALA A 561 -32.64 43.92 15.33
CA ALA A 561 -31.95 43.90 14.03
C ALA A 561 -32.79 44.42 12.86
N LEU A 562 -34.13 44.50 13.00
CA LEU A 562 -35.02 44.94 11.93
C LEU A 562 -35.36 46.44 12.02
N CYS A 563 -35.86 46.90 13.17
CA CYS A 563 -36.28 48.31 13.35
C CYS A 563 -35.22 49.19 14.01
N LEU A 564 -34.08 48.62 14.41
CA LEU A 564 -32.93 49.28 15.05
C LEU A 564 -33.25 49.94 16.40
N GLN A 565 -34.45 49.74 16.94
CA GLN A 565 -34.86 50.24 18.24
C GLN A 565 -34.50 49.25 19.35
N GLU A 566 -34.13 49.78 20.52
CA GLU A 566 -34.00 48.98 21.73
C GLU A 566 -35.36 48.61 22.31
N PHE A 567 -35.44 47.39 22.85
CA PHE A 567 -36.57 46.94 23.64
C PHE A 567 -36.11 46.17 24.87
N GLY A 568 -36.95 46.19 25.90
CA GLY A 568 -36.71 45.43 27.11
C GLY A 568 -36.90 43.93 26.86
N PHE A 569 -36.05 43.12 27.48
CA PHE A 569 -36.26 41.69 27.56
C PHE A 569 -37.65 41.39 28.18
N PRO A 570 -38.40 40.39 27.72
CA PRO A 570 -39.74 40.07 28.23
C PRO A 570 -39.66 39.38 29.61
N ILE A 571 -39.24 40.11 30.66
CA ILE A 571 -39.00 39.57 32.01
C ILE A 571 -40.31 39.10 32.68
N VAL A 572 -41.43 39.76 32.38
CA VAL A 572 -42.73 39.49 33.02
C VAL A 572 -43.38 38.20 32.50
N GLU A 573 -43.32 37.96 31.20
CA GLU A 573 -43.82 36.73 30.57
C GLU A 573 -42.81 36.19 29.55
N PRO A 574 -41.68 35.60 29.99
CA PRO A 574 -40.66 35.10 29.08
C PRO A 574 -41.21 34.09 28.08
N ALA A 575 -42.11 33.20 28.53
CA ALA A 575 -42.69 32.15 27.70
C ALA A 575 -43.48 32.63 26.46
N LYS A 576 -43.96 33.88 26.43
CA LYS A 576 -44.69 34.45 25.26
C LYS A 576 -43.83 35.31 24.34
N GLY A 577 -42.64 35.71 24.78
CA GLY A 577 -41.77 36.64 24.06
C GLY A 577 -40.34 36.14 23.83
N ALA A 578 -39.99 34.98 24.37
CA ALA A 578 -38.65 34.41 24.36
C ALA A 578 -38.68 32.89 24.15
N GLU A 579 -37.88 32.39 23.21
CA GLU A 579 -37.74 30.96 22.93
C GLU A 579 -36.28 30.57 22.75
N TRP A 580 -35.83 29.52 23.45
CA TRP A 580 -34.51 28.93 23.21
C TRP A 580 -34.42 28.31 21.82
N ALA A 581 -33.39 28.69 21.08
CA ALA A 581 -33.22 28.30 19.70
C ALA A 581 -31.74 28.16 19.32
N TYR A 582 -31.46 27.22 18.43
CA TYR A 582 -30.15 27.03 17.83
C TYR A 582 -30.04 27.81 16.52
N ARG A 583 -28.85 28.35 16.25
CA ARG A 583 -28.45 28.91 14.96
C ARG A 583 -27.24 28.12 14.45
N LEU A 584 -27.22 27.82 13.15
CA LEU A 584 -26.04 27.20 12.53
C LEU A 584 -24.90 28.20 12.47
N VAL A 585 -23.68 27.73 12.69
CA VAL A 585 -22.49 28.58 12.73
C VAL A 585 -21.38 28.08 11.81
N GLY A 586 -20.44 28.97 11.48
CA GLY A 586 -19.29 28.66 10.63
C GLY A 586 -19.69 28.00 9.31
N PRO A 587 -19.07 26.87 8.92
CA PRO A 587 -19.35 26.24 7.63
C PRO A 587 -20.76 25.63 7.54
N PHE A 588 -21.43 25.35 8.67
CA PHE A 588 -22.79 24.81 8.68
C PHE A 588 -23.85 25.87 8.36
N ALA A 589 -23.52 27.15 8.49
CA ALA A 589 -24.42 28.26 8.15
C ALA A 589 -24.44 28.57 6.64
N LEU A 590 -23.51 28.02 5.87
CA LEU A 590 -23.39 28.27 4.44
C LEU A 590 -24.62 27.70 3.68
N PRO A 591 -25.16 28.43 2.69
CA PRO A 591 -26.28 27.96 1.89
C PRO A 591 -25.89 26.79 0.98
N ASN A 592 -26.89 26.20 0.32
CA ASN A 592 -26.71 25.15 -0.69
C ASN A 592 -25.90 23.97 -0.17
N TYR A 593 -26.33 23.43 0.98
CA TYR A 593 -25.70 22.27 1.62
C TYR A 593 -24.22 22.49 1.97
N ALA A 594 -23.93 23.63 2.58
CA ALA A 594 -22.58 24.09 2.87
C ALA A 594 -21.69 24.15 1.61
N THR A 595 -22.23 24.71 0.52
CA THR A 595 -21.56 24.78 -0.80
C THR A 595 -21.07 23.42 -1.31
N GLY A 596 -21.81 22.34 -1.01
CA GLY A 596 -21.44 20.96 -1.36
C GLY A 596 -20.54 20.26 -0.33
N GLY A 597 -20.10 20.95 0.73
CA GLY A 597 -19.16 20.41 1.71
C GLY A 597 -19.68 19.20 2.49
N TYR A 598 -21.00 19.05 2.65
CA TYR A 598 -21.56 17.85 3.25
C TYR A 598 -21.34 16.60 2.39
N ALA A 599 -21.49 16.70 1.07
CA ALA A 599 -21.24 15.57 0.17
C ALA A 599 -19.76 15.19 0.17
N ALA A 600 -18.87 16.17 0.00
CA ALA A 600 -17.43 15.93 0.03
C ALA A 600 -16.96 15.31 1.37
N SER A 601 -17.44 15.81 2.51
CA SER A 601 -17.07 15.26 3.83
C SER A 601 -17.53 13.81 4.03
N LEU A 602 -18.74 13.45 3.58
CA LEU A 602 -19.23 12.07 3.65
C LEU A 602 -18.50 11.15 2.65
N SER A 603 -18.11 11.65 1.48
CA SER A 603 -17.29 10.90 0.53
C SER A 603 -15.91 10.58 1.08
N ILE A 604 -15.24 11.54 1.71
CA ILE A 604 -13.93 11.30 2.34
C ILE A 604 -14.09 10.29 3.48
N ARG A 605 -15.10 10.47 4.35
CA ARG A 605 -15.44 9.51 5.42
C ARG A 605 -15.67 8.11 4.87
N PHE A 606 -16.34 7.96 3.73
CA PHE A 606 -16.61 6.66 3.15
C PHE A 606 -15.32 5.84 2.94
N PHE A 607 -14.27 6.48 2.42
CA PHE A 607 -12.98 5.81 2.21
C PHE A 607 -12.17 5.63 3.48
N ALA A 608 -12.36 6.46 4.50
CA ALA A 608 -11.65 6.35 5.77
C ALA A 608 -12.25 5.28 6.69
N ASP A 609 -13.58 5.23 6.80
CA ASP A 609 -14.27 4.49 7.87
C ASP A 609 -15.25 3.41 7.38
N VAL A 610 -15.73 3.46 6.13
CA VAL A 610 -16.91 2.68 5.69
C VAL A 610 -16.56 1.55 4.73
N VAL A 611 -15.57 1.76 3.86
CA VAL A 611 -15.25 0.85 2.76
C VAL A 611 -14.55 -0.44 3.20
N ASP A 612 -13.76 -0.37 4.28
CA ASP A 612 -12.97 -1.48 4.81
C ASP A 612 -13.67 -2.16 5.99
N GLN A 613 -13.68 -3.49 5.99
CA GLN A 613 -14.33 -4.32 7.00
C GLN A 613 -13.30 -4.80 8.03
N GLY A 614 -13.03 -3.97 9.04
CA GLY A 614 -12.29 -4.39 10.24
C GLY A 614 -10.77 -4.15 10.22
N HIS A 615 -10.27 -3.39 9.25
CA HIS A 615 -8.94 -2.80 9.30
C HIS A 615 -9.04 -1.29 9.15
N ASP A 616 -8.24 -0.55 9.90
CA ASP A 616 -8.12 0.90 9.71
C ASP A 616 -7.49 1.13 8.33
N SER A 617 -8.30 1.44 7.33
CA SER A 617 -7.79 1.94 6.05
C SER A 617 -7.18 3.32 6.31
N ASN A 618 -5.87 3.46 6.13
CA ASN A 618 -5.26 4.77 6.30
C ASN A 618 -5.50 5.60 5.03
N VAL A 619 -6.01 6.81 5.24
CA VAL A 619 -6.24 7.79 4.19
C VAL A 619 -5.55 9.09 4.59
N ALA A 620 -4.73 9.62 3.69
CA ALA A 620 -4.35 11.04 3.74
C ALA A 620 -5.19 11.79 2.72
N TRP A 621 -5.77 12.94 3.10
CA TRP A 621 -6.76 13.62 2.27
C TRP A 621 -6.56 15.13 2.20
N SER A 622 -7.11 15.71 1.14
CA SER A 622 -7.34 17.14 0.98
C SER A 622 -8.79 17.38 0.59
N ALA A 623 -9.40 18.40 1.19
CA ALA A 623 -10.65 18.97 0.68
C ALA A 623 -10.42 19.69 -0.66
N GLY A 624 -11.50 20.21 -1.25
CA GLY A 624 -11.55 20.86 -2.55
C GLY A 624 -10.34 21.73 -2.90
N GLN A 625 -9.64 21.40 -3.97
CA GLN A 625 -8.48 22.14 -4.48
C GLN A 625 -8.73 22.62 -5.91
N GLU A 626 -8.37 23.86 -6.19
CA GLU A 626 -8.09 24.34 -7.54
C GLU A 626 -6.67 23.96 -7.95
N LEU A 627 -6.55 23.25 -9.05
CA LEU A 627 -5.31 22.73 -9.61
C LEU A 627 -4.95 23.50 -10.89
N ALA A 628 -3.87 24.27 -10.84
CA ALA A 628 -3.34 24.99 -11.99
C ALA A 628 -2.22 24.17 -12.66
N PHE A 629 -2.50 23.64 -13.86
CA PHE A 629 -1.51 22.98 -14.73
C PHE A 629 -0.75 24.00 -15.57
N SER A 630 -1.41 25.11 -15.89
CA SER A 630 -0.84 26.29 -16.54
C SER A 630 -1.66 27.52 -16.16
N PRO A 631 -1.22 28.76 -16.46
CA PRO A 631 -2.00 29.96 -16.14
C PRO A 631 -3.44 29.94 -16.68
N SER A 632 -3.68 29.27 -17.80
CA SER A 632 -5.00 29.15 -18.47
C SER A 632 -5.71 27.80 -18.27
N ASP A 633 -5.04 26.79 -17.69
CA ASP A 633 -5.62 25.45 -17.46
C ASP A 633 -5.77 25.22 -15.95
N ARG A 634 -6.97 25.49 -15.44
CA ARG A 634 -7.36 25.33 -14.03
C ARG A 634 -8.50 24.35 -13.92
N ILE A 635 -8.36 23.39 -13.01
CA ILE A 635 -9.34 22.33 -12.78
C ILE A 635 -9.54 22.20 -11.28
N GLU A 636 -10.80 22.16 -10.85
CA GLU A 636 -11.13 21.87 -9.47
C GLU A 636 -11.35 20.37 -9.27
N ALA A 637 -10.90 19.85 -8.12
CA ALA A 637 -11.29 18.54 -7.60
C ALA A 637 -11.86 18.73 -6.19
N ASP A 638 -13.07 18.26 -5.93
CA ASP A 638 -13.80 18.47 -4.67
C ASP A 638 -13.12 17.77 -3.47
N PHE A 639 -12.38 16.69 -3.73
CA PHE A 639 -11.45 16.10 -2.78
C PHE A 639 -10.35 15.29 -3.48
N ILE A 640 -9.22 15.13 -2.80
CA ILE A 640 -8.06 14.32 -3.25
C ILE A 640 -7.64 13.40 -2.11
N LEU A 641 -7.45 12.10 -2.40
CA LEU A 641 -7.03 11.12 -1.39
C LEU A 641 -5.79 10.34 -1.84
N TRP A 642 -4.97 10.00 -0.86
CA TRP A 642 -4.08 8.85 -0.90
C TRP A 642 -4.68 7.75 -0.05
N TYR A 643 -5.20 6.73 -0.71
CA TYR A 643 -5.82 5.57 -0.09
C TYR A 643 -4.83 4.41 -0.05
N GLN A 644 -4.50 3.90 1.14
CA GLN A 644 -3.66 2.73 1.28
C GLN A 644 -4.41 1.62 2.02
N ARG A 645 -4.68 0.54 1.31
CA ARG A 645 -5.24 -0.67 1.92
C ARG A 645 -4.20 -1.33 2.81
N LYS A 646 -4.56 -1.50 4.08
CA LYS A 646 -3.77 -2.19 5.09
C LYS A 646 -4.01 -3.69 5.06
N VAL A 647 -3.06 -4.44 5.58
CA VAL A 647 -3.17 -5.89 5.78
C VAL A 647 -2.76 -6.25 7.20
N THR A 648 -3.42 -7.24 7.79
CA THR A 648 -3.03 -7.79 9.10
C THR A 648 -1.64 -8.43 9.07
N PHE A 649 -1.34 -9.13 7.98
CA PHE A 649 -0.09 -9.86 7.78
C PHE A 649 0.54 -9.42 6.47
N GLY A 650 1.85 -9.20 6.47
CA GLY A 650 2.58 -8.76 5.29
C GLY A 650 2.72 -7.25 5.12
N ASN A 651 3.14 -6.91 3.91
CA ASN A 651 3.31 -5.54 3.47
C ASN A 651 1.98 -4.97 2.98
N ASP A 652 1.77 -3.68 3.21
CA ASP A 652 0.56 -2.99 2.76
C ASP A 652 0.44 -3.02 1.23
N TYR A 653 -0.71 -2.60 0.71
CA TYR A 653 -0.82 -2.39 -0.72
C TYR A 653 -0.18 -1.05 -1.12
N PRO A 654 0.25 -0.90 -2.38
CA PRO A 654 0.67 0.39 -2.89
C PRO A 654 -0.46 1.42 -2.76
N THR A 655 -0.09 2.63 -2.34
CA THR A 655 -1.02 3.76 -2.22
C THR A 655 -1.68 4.08 -3.56
N GLN A 656 -2.99 4.34 -3.53
CA GLN A 656 -3.78 4.73 -4.68
C GLN A 656 -4.18 6.20 -4.58
N LEU A 657 -3.94 6.95 -5.66
CA LEU A 657 -4.43 8.32 -5.79
C LEU A 657 -5.91 8.31 -6.20
N VAL A 658 -6.72 9.09 -5.50
CA VAL A 658 -8.15 9.25 -5.75
C VAL A 658 -8.45 10.72 -5.98
N PHE A 659 -9.16 11.01 -7.07
CA PHE A 659 -9.81 12.32 -7.29
C PHE A 659 -11.31 12.14 -7.17
N GLY A 660 -11.98 13.10 -6.54
CA GLY A 660 -13.41 13.06 -6.33
C GLY A 660 -14.14 14.32 -6.79
N GLU A 661 -15.32 14.11 -7.37
CA GLU A 661 -16.34 15.13 -7.60
C GLU A 661 -17.57 14.75 -6.75
N ALA A 662 -18.05 15.68 -5.92
CA ALA A 662 -19.11 15.45 -4.94
C ALA A 662 -20.26 16.45 -5.08
N LYS A 663 -21.50 15.96 -5.11
CA LYS A 663 -22.70 16.79 -5.21
C LYS A 663 -23.71 16.41 -4.12
N SER A 664 -24.25 17.42 -3.44
CA SER A 664 -25.34 17.24 -2.47
C SER A 664 -26.69 17.05 -3.19
N PHE A 665 -27.82 17.23 -2.49
CA PHE A 665 -29.15 17.17 -3.09
C PHE A 665 -29.39 18.37 -4.03
N ARG A 666 -29.11 18.24 -5.33
CA ARG A 666 -29.50 19.22 -6.37
C ARG A 666 -30.94 18.96 -6.83
N GLY A 667 -31.72 20.02 -7.09
CA GLY A 667 -33.03 19.92 -7.75
C GLY A 667 -34.18 19.49 -6.82
N GLU A 668 -34.16 19.87 -5.54
CA GLU A 668 -35.23 19.46 -4.60
C GLU A 668 -36.43 20.40 -4.60
N ASN A 669 -36.25 21.66 -4.99
CA ASN A 669 -37.31 22.67 -5.01
C ASN A 669 -37.81 22.89 -6.45
N ALA A 670 -39.09 23.26 -6.61
CA ALA A 670 -39.74 23.38 -7.93
C ALA A 670 -39.05 24.37 -8.90
N GLU A 671 -38.34 25.37 -8.36
CA GLU A 671 -37.52 26.31 -9.14
C GLU A 671 -36.19 25.66 -9.57
N GLU A 672 -35.48 24.98 -8.68
CA GLU A 672 -34.21 24.28 -8.98
C GLU A 672 -34.43 23.11 -9.97
N ARG A 673 -35.55 22.39 -9.88
CA ARG A 673 -35.93 21.32 -10.82
C ARG A 673 -36.09 21.79 -12.26
N ARG A 674 -36.42 23.08 -12.47
CA ARG A 674 -36.59 23.64 -13.82
C ARG A 674 -35.27 24.02 -14.48
N GLU A 675 -34.19 24.15 -13.71
CA GLU A 675 -32.89 24.64 -14.22
C GLU A 675 -31.80 23.55 -14.28
N ILE A 676 -31.78 22.56 -13.38
CA ILE A 676 -30.73 21.53 -13.33
C ILE A 676 -31.30 20.17 -12.89
N GLU A 677 -31.44 19.23 -13.84
CA GLU A 677 -31.93 17.87 -13.57
C GLU A 677 -30.83 16.93 -13.04
N ASP A 678 -29.63 16.98 -13.63
CA ASP A 678 -28.55 16.03 -13.37
C ASP A 678 -27.63 16.46 -12.21
N ALA A 679 -27.08 15.50 -11.46
CA ALA A 679 -26.08 15.84 -10.43
C ALA A 679 -24.75 16.27 -11.07
N PHE A 680 -24.29 15.52 -12.08
CA PHE A 680 -23.05 15.75 -12.82
C PHE A 680 -23.29 16.09 -14.29
N ASP A 681 -22.72 17.22 -14.74
CA ASP A 681 -22.78 17.63 -16.14
C ASP A 681 -21.57 17.14 -16.96
N GLN A 682 -21.52 17.47 -18.26
CA GLN A 682 -20.42 17.06 -19.13
C GLN A 682 -19.07 17.70 -18.73
N ARG A 683 -19.09 18.91 -18.16
CA ARG A 683 -17.86 19.60 -17.71
C ARG A 683 -17.25 18.86 -16.53
N ASP A 684 -18.07 18.34 -15.62
CA ASP A 684 -17.61 17.50 -14.50
C ASP A 684 -16.86 16.25 -15.01
N VAL A 685 -17.46 15.56 -15.99
CA VAL A 685 -16.85 14.36 -16.60
C VAL A 685 -15.53 14.68 -17.31
N ASP A 686 -15.49 15.81 -18.04
CA ASP A 686 -14.29 16.22 -18.78
C ASP A 686 -13.16 16.65 -17.84
N ARG A 687 -13.47 17.37 -16.75
CA ARG A 687 -12.51 17.72 -15.68
C ARG A 687 -11.87 16.46 -15.08
N MET A 688 -12.69 15.48 -14.68
CA MET A 688 -12.21 14.23 -14.10
C MET A 688 -11.36 13.40 -15.09
N LYS A 689 -11.75 13.39 -16.37
CA LYS A 689 -10.97 12.72 -17.42
C LYS A 689 -9.60 13.39 -17.65
N ARG A 690 -9.54 14.72 -17.59
CA ARG A 690 -8.28 15.47 -17.71
C ARG A 690 -7.34 15.17 -16.55
N LEU A 691 -7.85 15.09 -15.31
CA LEU A 691 -7.08 14.64 -14.14
C LEU A 691 -6.52 13.22 -14.32
N ALA A 692 -7.34 12.27 -14.77
CA ALA A 692 -6.88 10.90 -15.05
C ALA A 692 -5.85 10.80 -16.19
N THR A 693 -5.86 11.76 -17.12
CA THR A 693 -4.88 11.82 -18.20
C THR A 693 -3.51 12.26 -17.69
N GLU A 694 -3.50 13.22 -16.74
CA GLU A 694 -2.27 13.66 -16.08
C GLU A 694 -1.73 12.62 -15.07
N PHE A 695 -2.64 11.95 -14.35
CA PHE A 695 -2.30 10.93 -13.36
C PHE A 695 -2.82 9.54 -13.73
N PRO A 696 -2.22 8.86 -14.72
CA PRO A 696 -2.68 7.56 -15.19
C PRO A 696 -2.75 6.51 -14.09
N GLY A 697 -3.89 5.84 -14.00
CA GLY A 697 -4.19 4.82 -13.00
C GLY A 697 -4.78 5.36 -11.69
N SER A 698 -5.02 6.67 -11.59
CA SER A 698 -5.82 7.26 -10.50
C SER A 698 -7.24 6.69 -10.50
N ILE A 699 -7.85 6.67 -9.33
CA ILE A 699 -9.27 6.33 -9.16
C ILE A 699 -10.07 7.63 -9.28
N LEU A 700 -11.12 7.62 -10.09
CA LEU A 700 -12.06 8.73 -10.22
C LEU A 700 -13.33 8.39 -9.45
N VAL A 701 -13.84 9.32 -8.65
CA VAL A 701 -15.04 9.10 -7.83
C VAL A 701 -16.07 10.16 -8.15
N PHE A 702 -17.28 9.74 -8.50
CA PHE A 702 -18.46 10.59 -8.57
C PHE A 702 -19.34 10.26 -7.36
N SER A 703 -19.52 11.22 -6.46
CA SER A 703 -20.30 11.04 -5.23
C SER A 703 -21.52 11.94 -5.20
N THR A 704 -22.71 11.37 -5.03
CA THR A 704 -23.95 12.13 -4.95
C THR A 704 -24.81 11.71 -3.77
N MET A 705 -25.47 12.68 -3.13
CA MET A 705 -26.47 12.41 -2.09
C MET A 705 -27.83 11.97 -2.66
N LYS A 706 -28.00 11.99 -3.99
CA LYS A 706 -29.17 11.42 -4.66
C LYS A 706 -29.17 9.89 -4.57
N LYS A 707 -30.36 9.30 -4.54
CA LYS A 707 -30.53 7.85 -4.70
C LYS A 707 -30.28 7.43 -6.14
N PRO A 708 -29.98 6.13 -6.39
CA PRO A 708 -29.76 5.64 -7.74
C PRO A 708 -30.92 5.91 -8.71
N GLU A 709 -32.16 5.86 -8.21
CA GLU A 709 -33.36 6.06 -9.04
C GLU A 709 -33.58 7.53 -9.45
N GLU A 710 -32.81 8.46 -8.87
CA GLU A 710 -32.86 9.89 -9.14
C GLU A 710 -31.79 10.34 -10.15
N LEU A 711 -30.99 9.41 -10.68
CA LEU A 711 -30.01 9.67 -11.74
C LEU A 711 -30.69 9.54 -13.11
N SER A 712 -30.52 10.54 -13.97
CA SER A 712 -31.10 10.48 -15.31
C SER A 712 -30.34 9.50 -16.21
N ASP A 713 -31.01 9.01 -17.25
CA ASP A 713 -30.38 8.14 -18.26
C ASP A 713 -29.22 8.83 -18.98
N ASP A 714 -29.32 10.15 -19.21
CA ASP A 714 -28.27 10.94 -19.84
C ASP A 714 -27.05 11.09 -18.92
N GLU A 715 -27.25 11.30 -17.61
CA GLU A 715 -26.19 11.32 -16.61
C GLU A 715 -25.47 9.97 -16.53
N ILE A 716 -26.23 8.88 -16.45
CA ILE A 716 -25.71 7.52 -16.48
C ILE A 716 -24.89 7.28 -17.76
N ALA A 717 -25.41 7.68 -18.92
CA ALA A 717 -24.72 7.50 -20.21
C ALA A 717 -23.38 8.25 -20.28
N ARG A 718 -23.32 9.49 -19.78
CA ARG A 718 -22.08 10.30 -19.75
C ARG A 718 -21.00 9.67 -18.87
N ILE A 719 -21.35 9.29 -17.64
CA ILE A 719 -20.39 8.67 -16.70
C ILE A 719 -19.98 7.27 -17.22
N SER A 720 -20.92 6.50 -17.78
CA SER A 720 -20.65 5.19 -18.40
C SER A 720 -19.60 5.27 -19.50
N LYS A 721 -19.66 6.30 -20.35
CA LYS A 721 -18.67 6.52 -21.42
C LYS A 721 -17.27 6.74 -20.85
N LEU A 722 -17.15 7.51 -19.78
CA LEU A 722 -15.88 7.71 -19.06
C LEU A 722 -15.41 6.41 -18.41
N ALA A 723 -16.29 5.67 -17.73
CA ALA A 723 -15.97 4.40 -17.10
C ALA A 723 -15.46 3.36 -18.11
N GLN A 724 -16.09 3.25 -19.29
CA GLN A 724 -15.63 2.37 -20.37
C GLN A 724 -14.25 2.78 -20.92
N TRP A 725 -13.98 4.09 -21.04
CA TRP A 725 -12.64 4.59 -21.36
C TRP A 725 -11.63 4.24 -20.27
N GLY A 726 -12.04 4.38 -19.01
CA GLY A 726 -11.25 4.08 -17.81
C GLY A 726 -10.89 2.60 -17.66
N ARG A 727 -11.77 1.69 -18.09
CA ARG A 727 -11.57 0.22 -18.12
C ARG A 727 -10.45 -0.23 -19.07
N GLU A 728 -10.01 0.61 -20.01
CA GLU A 728 -8.98 0.17 -20.96
C GLU A 728 -7.65 -0.14 -20.25
N TYR A 729 -7.16 -1.36 -20.45
CA TYR A 729 -5.92 -1.84 -19.86
C TYR A 729 -4.70 -1.36 -20.65
N VAL A 730 -3.80 -0.64 -19.99
CA VAL A 730 -2.52 -0.18 -20.52
C VAL A 730 -1.48 -1.25 -20.20
N ARG A 731 -1.00 -1.96 -21.23
CA ARG A 731 -0.14 -3.13 -21.06
C ARG A 731 1.17 -2.75 -20.39
N GLU A 732 1.82 -1.70 -20.88
CA GLU A 732 3.13 -1.22 -20.43
C GLU A 732 3.15 -0.98 -18.92
N ARG A 733 2.06 -0.43 -18.38
CA ARG A 733 1.91 -0.06 -16.97
C ARG A 733 1.17 -1.10 -16.12
N ARG A 734 0.71 -2.19 -16.74
CA ARG A 734 -0.08 -3.27 -16.14
C ARG A 734 -1.31 -2.83 -15.34
N LYS A 735 -1.93 -1.70 -15.71
CA LYS A 735 -3.08 -1.10 -15.03
C LYS A 735 -4.13 -0.57 -16.01
N SER A 736 -5.37 -0.49 -15.57
CA SER A 736 -6.42 0.24 -16.28
C SER A 736 -6.12 1.74 -16.30
N ARG A 737 -6.67 2.47 -17.28
CA ARG A 737 -6.44 3.92 -17.44
C ARG A 737 -6.86 4.71 -16.21
N ALA A 738 -8.10 4.53 -15.77
CA ALA A 738 -8.67 5.22 -14.61
C ALA A 738 -9.99 4.55 -14.19
N PRO A 739 -9.99 3.66 -13.17
CA PRO A 739 -11.23 3.12 -12.62
C PRO A 739 -12.17 4.23 -12.13
N VAL A 740 -13.46 4.11 -12.45
CA VAL A 740 -14.50 5.06 -12.00
C VAL A 740 -15.36 4.40 -10.93
N ILE A 741 -15.51 5.06 -9.78
CA ILE A 741 -16.43 4.68 -8.69
C ILE A 741 -17.59 5.66 -8.71
N VAL A 742 -18.81 5.13 -8.54
CA VAL A 742 -20.01 5.94 -8.33
C VAL A 742 -20.55 5.64 -6.94
N LEU A 743 -20.61 6.67 -6.09
CA LEU A 743 -21.20 6.62 -4.75
C LEU A 743 -22.50 7.42 -4.77
N THR A 744 -23.56 6.83 -4.25
CA THR A 744 -24.90 7.42 -4.13
C THR A 744 -25.26 7.61 -2.66
N ALA A 745 -26.49 8.05 -2.40
CA ALA A 745 -27.08 8.09 -1.06
C ALA A 745 -26.87 6.77 -0.28
N ASN A 746 -26.91 5.63 -0.98
CA ASN A 746 -26.76 4.30 -0.38
C ASN A 746 -25.40 4.12 0.31
N GLU A 747 -24.33 4.60 -0.31
CA GLU A 747 -22.96 4.51 0.21
C GLU A 747 -22.65 5.65 1.17
N LEU A 748 -22.98 6.90 0.81
CA LEU A 748 -22.62 8.09 1.61
C LEU A 748 -23.33 8.12 2.96
N PHE A 749 -24.55 7.60 3.03
CA PHE A 749 -25.32 7.49 4.27
C PHE A 749 -25.21 6.11 4.92
N ALA A 750 -24.21 5.29 4.57
CA ALA A 750 -23.92 4.07 5.30
C ALA A 750 -23.41 4.40 6.73
N PRO A 751 -23.97 3.77 7.79
CA PRO A 751 -23.68 4.14 9.17
C PRO A 751 -22.27 3.74 9.63
N TYR A 752 -21.80 2.56 9.20
CA TYR A 752 -20.52 2.01 9.65
C TYR A 752 -19.89 1.07 8.61
N SER A 753 -20.67 0.21 7.98
CA SER A 753 -20.16 -0.80 7.04
C SER A 753 -20.90 -0.70 5.70
N LEU A 754 -20.14 -0.65 4.61
CA LEU A 754 -20.70 -0.75 3.26
C LEU A 754 -21.45 -2.07 3.05
N ARG A 755 -20.89 -3.18 3.56
CA ARG A 755 -21.49 -4.51 3.42
C ARG A 755 -22.84 -4.59 4.12
N ASP A 756 -22.94 -4.04 5.32
CA ASP A 756 -24.19 -4.04 6.07
C ASP A 756 -25.24 -3.14 5.39
N ALA A 757 -24.80 -2.00 4.84
CA ALA A 757 -25.67 -1.10 4.10
C ALA A 757 -26.20 -1.78 2.82
N TRP A 758 -25.33 -2.40 2.03
CA TRP A 758 -25.72 -3.14 0.83
C TRP A 758 -26.56 -4.38 1.12
N GLY A 759 -26.26 -5.12 2.19
CA GLY A 759 -27.06 -6.27 2.61
C GLY A 759 -28.50 -5.90 2.95
N LYS A 760 -28.74 -4.71 3.49
CA LYS A 760 -30.11 -4.22 3.80
C LYS A 760 -30.88 -3.73 2.58
N LEU A 761 -30.22 -3.39 1.47
CA LEU A 761 -30.87 -2.91 0.26
C LEU A 761 -31.48 -4.05 -0.58
N GLY A 762 -31.01 -5.28 -0.40
CA GLY A 762 -31.48 -6.45 -1.17
C GLY A 762 -30.94 -6.49 -2.59
N GLY A 763 -31.43 -7.46 -3.38
CA GLY A 763 -31.10 -7.60 -4.81
C GLY A 763 -29.59 -7.73 -5.08
N ARG A 764 -29.11 -7.07 -6.13
CA ARG A 764 -27.68 -7.13 -6.52
C ARG A 764 -26.74 -6.55 -5.46
N HIS A 765 -27.20 -5.58 -4.66
CA HIS A 765 -26.40 -5.04 -3.54
C HIS A 765 -26.14 -6.13 -2.50
N GLU A 766 -27.16 -6.87 -2.10
CA GLU A 766 -27.05 -7.97 -1.14
C GLU A 766 -26.20 -9.13 -1.69
N GLU A 767 -26.36 -9.47 -2.97
CA GLU A 767 -25.51 -10.48 -3.64
C GLU A 767 -24.03 -10.13 -3.52
N PHE A 768 -23.67 -8.86 -3.78
CA PHE A 768 -22.28 -8.41 -3.65
C PHE A 768 -21.82 -8.34 -2.19
N ALA A 769 -22.69 -7.94 -1.26
CA ALA A 769 -22.38 -7.91 0.16
C ALA A 769 -22.12 -9.32 0.74
N ASN A 770 -22.82 -10.33 0.24
CA ASN A 770 -22.74 -11.70 0.76
C ASN A 770 -21.72 -12.59 0.02
N ALA A 771 -21.18 -12.13 -1.11
CA ALA A 771 -20.16 -12.85 -1.85
C ALA A 771 -18.81 -12.85 -1.10
N GLY A 772 -18.45 -13.97 -0.47
CA GLY A 772 -17.24 -14.10 0.35
C GLY A 772 -15.89 -13.86 -0.36
N MET A 773 -15.87 -13.78 -1.69
CA MET A 773 -14.66 -13.46 -2.48
C MET A 773 -14.54 -11.97 -2.82
N ILE A 774 -15.57 -11.15 -2.58
CA ILE A 774 -15.56 -9.73 -2.91
C ILE A 774 -14.90 -8.94 -1.79
N ARG A 775 -13.94 -8.10 -2.18
CA ARG A 775 -13.17 -7.21 -1.31
C ARG A 775 -13.40 -5.76 -1.69
N THR A 776 -14.35 -5.10 -1.04
CA THR A 776 -14.76 -3.71 -1.32
C THR A 776 -13.66 -2.71 -1.02
N GLU A 777 -12.74 -3.04 -0.11
CA GLU A 777 -11.55 -2.26 0.20
C GLU A 777 -10.56 -2.19 -0.98
N ASN A 778 -10.72 -3.04 -2.00
CA ASN A 778 -10.02 -2.92 -3.27
C ASN A 778 -10.78 -1.96 -4.19
N LEU A 779 -10.28 -0.72 -4.31
CA LEU A 779 -10.96 0.33 -5.09
C LEU A 779 -11.22 -0.03 -6.56
N ARG A 780 -10.44 -0.95 -7.15
CA ARG A 780 -10.70 -1.43 -8.52
C ARG A 780 -11.88 -2.40 -8.60
N VAL A 781 -12.06 -3.21 -7.56
CA VAL A 781 -13.23 -4.08 -7.42
C VAL A 781 -14.44 -3.20 -7.12
N LEU A 782 -14.36 -2.28 -6.16
CA LEU A 782 -15.43 -1.34 -5.87
C LEU A 782 -15.88 -0.53 -7.10
N ALA A 783 -14.93 -0.09 -7.93
CA ALA A 783 -15.23 0.55 -9.21
C ALA A 783 -16.04 -0.37 -10.13
N ASP A 784 -15.65 -1.65 -10.28
CA ASP A 784 -16.41 -2.59 -11.12
C ASP A 784 -17.82 -2.86 -10.58
N LEU A 785 -17.98 -2.97 -9.26
CA LEU A 785 -19.29 -3.20 -8.62
C LEU A 785 -20.22 -2.00 -8.78
N THR A 786 -19.75 -0.79 -8.46
CA THR A 786 -20.56 0.44 -8.57
C THR A 786 -20.92 0.75 -10.02
N GLN A 787 -20.05 0.43 -10.98
CA GLN A 787 -20.37 0.52 -12.41
C GLN A 787 -21.47 -0.47 -12.83
N GLN A 788 -21.50 -1.67 -12.26
CA GLN A 788 -22.57 -2.64 -12.51
C GLN A 788 -23.89 -2.23 -11.86
N LEU A 789 -23.84 -1.62 -10.67
CA LEU A 789 -25.04 -1.19 -9.93
C LEU A 789 -25.67 0.06 -10.54
N TYR A 790 -24.84 1.04 -10.95
CA TYR A 790 -25.32 2.40 -11.24
C TYR A 790 -25.11 2.85 -12.68
N LEU A 791 -24.25 2.18 -13.45
CA LEU A 791 -23.93 2.57 -14.82
C LEU A 791 -24.38 1.56 -15.88
N ASN A 792 -25.15 0.54 -15.50
CA ASN A 792 -25.62 -0.52 -16.39
C ASN A 792 -24.49 -1.18 -17.21
N LEU A 793 -23.27 -1.20 -16.67
CA LEU A 793 -22.13 -1.85 -17.32
C LEU A 793 -22.06 -3.32 -16.90
N PRO A 794 -21.66 -4.23 -17.81
CA PRO A 794 -21.37 -5.61 -17.41
C PRO A 794 -20.15 -5.64 -16.49
N SER A 795 -19.89 -6.79 -15.84
CA SER A 795 -18.65 -6.96 -15.08
C SER A 795 -17.41 -6.72 -15.95
N TYR A 796 -16.30 -6.31 -15.34
CA TYR A 796 -15.06 -6.08 -16.07
C TYR A 796 -14.60 -7.34 -16.83
N GLY A 797 -14.80 -8.52 -16.23
CA GLY A 797 -14.50 -9.81 -16.83
C GLY A 797 -15.31 -10.10 -18.10
N GLU A 798 -16.63 -9.88 -18.05
CA GLU A 798 -17.52 -10.05 -19.22
C GLU A 798 -17.19 -9.04 -20.32
N TRP A 799 -16.95 -7.78 -19.94
CA TRP A 799 -16.54 -6.74 -20.88
C TRP A 799 -15.24 -7.09 -21.62
N LEU A 800 -14.25 -7.60 -20.88
CA LEU A 800 -12.96 -8.01 -21.45
C LEU A 800 -13.12 -9.22 -22.37
N ARG A 801 -13.92 -10.22 -21.97
CA ARG A 801 -14.24 -11.39 -22.78
C ARG A 801 -14.89 -11.00 -24.11
N GLY A 802 -15.93 -10.16 -24.07
CA GLY A 802 -16.59 -9.67 -25.28
C GLY A 802 -15.65 -8.88 -26.21
N LYS A 803 -14.69 -8.12 -25.65
CA LYS A 803 -13.64 -7.47 -26.45
C LYS A 803 -12.70 -8.48 -27.13
N TRP A 804 -12.36 -9.56 -26.45
CA TRP A 804 -11.51 -10.63 -27.01
C TRP A 804 -12.23 -11.41 -28.10
N GLU A 805 -13.49 -11.77 -27.90
CA GLU A 805 -14.34 -12.43 -28.89
C GLU A 805 -14.45 -11.61 -30.18
N LYS A 806 -14.81 -10.32 -30.07
CA LYS A 806 -14.85 -9.39 -31.21
C LYS A 806 -13.51 -9.26 -31.95
N ARG A 807 -12.39 -9.29 -31.22
CA ARG A 807 -11.04 -9.27 -31.83
C ARG A 807 -10.73 -10.58 -32.55
N ALA A 808 -11.12 -11.72 -31.98
CA ALA A 808 -10.94 -13.02 -32.59
C ALA A 808 -11.76 -13.16 -33.88
N GLU A 809 -13.02 -12.71 -33.87
CA GLU A 809 -13.88 -12.63 -35.05
C GLU A 809 -13.27 -11.77 -36.16
N ARG A 810 -12.81 -10.56 -35.82
CA ARG A 810 -12.12 -9.68 -36.79
C ARG A 810 -10.86 -10.31 -37.37
N ARG A 811 -10.10 -11.06 -36.57
CA ARG A 811 -8.93 -11.80 -37.05
C ARG A 811 -9.33 -12.92 -38.00
N ARG A 812 -10.34 -13.73 -37.63
CA ARG A 812 -10.89 -14.80 -38.48
C ARG A 812 -11.42 -14.25 -39.81
N ALA A 813 -12.13 -13.13 -39.79
CA ALA A 813 -12.62 -12.45 -40.99
C ALA A 813 -11.49 -11.96 -41.89
N ARG A 814 -10.40 -11.40 -41.32
CA ARG A 814 -9.21 -10.98 -42.07
C ARG A 814 -8.43 -12.15 -42.66
N SER A 815 -8.22 -13.23 -41.90
CA SER A 815 -7.53 -14.42 -42.43
C SER A 815 -8.38 -15.19 -43.44
N GLY A 816 -9.71 -15.17 -43.31
CA GLY A 816 -10.64 -15.70 -44.32
C GLY A 816 -10.70 -14.87 -45.60
N ALA A 817 -10.42 -13.56 -45.53
CA ALA A 817 -10.33 -12.68 -46.69
C ALA A 817 -8.96 -12.70 -47.40
N LEU A 818 -7.92 -13.25 -46.74
CA LEU A 818 -6.59 -13.50 -47.32
C LEU A 818 -6.45 -14.92 -47.91
N ALA A 819 -7.41 -15.81 -47.61
CA ALA A 819 -7.50 -17.17 -48.12
C ALA A 819 -8.50 -17.32 -49.29
N LYS A 820 -9.21 -16.23 -49.63
CA LYS A 820 -9.95 -16.05 -50.88
C LYS A 820 -9.15 -15.08 -51.75
#